data_AF-A0A447CTW3-F1
#
_entry.id   AF-A0A447CTW3-F1
#
_cell.length_a   1.000
_cell.length_b   1.000
_cell.length_c   1.000
_cell.angle_alpha   90.00
_cell.angle_beta   90.00
_cell.angle_gamma   90.00
#
_symmetry.space_group_name_H-M   'P 1'
#
loop_
_entity.id
_entity.type
_entity.pdbx_description
1 polymer ?
#
loop_
_entity_poly.entity_id
_entity_poly.type
_entity_poly.pdbx_seq_one_letter_code
_entity_poly.pdbx_strand_id
1 'polypeptide(L)'
;MSAEPLARPLRPGDHVFLIDGSSFVFRAYFAMFKAAQSRGRSFTRSDGLPIGGVLTFCNMMWKILREGLDGVSPTHLAVVFDHSGKSFRNEIYTDYKGHRPEPPDELIPQFPLMRDAVRAFGLIPVEQEGFEADDLIATYARVARAAGADITIVAGDKDLMQLVRDGVVMYDPMPGNERRIGRDEVIAKFGVPPEKVPDVQALIGDPTDNVPGVPGIGVKTAAQLIGEYGDLDTLLARAAEIKQEKRRQALVEHAETARMSRRLVLLDDQVDLVCPLDDLLLDGRDAKKLIAFLKAMEFSTLTRRVAEALAVDPNDIEADPALRATGAPAADSAEADDAAAAAPEPAPRRAGASAQLGLGLDDTRPKPAVRPAGALDVVVTPQERATARRDELARQKFDRAGYETVSDLATLGRWIAQATDQHLVGIDIVTDSPDPMRAEIIGVALALAPGRACYVPLGHRRGDDLLAGGGLTPGQVDRDAALALLRPMLESPAVLKIGHDLKADLHAVVRHGIALASLDDVQLMSYVLDAGVAPHGLADLAHRHFGHEALALVDIAGKGKAQVPFERLEIDRACPYCAEQADMALRLWRLLEARLVAERMRTVYETLERPLVPVLMRMERRGIAIDRAMLSRLSGELAQKAAALEAEVQTLAGEPFNLGSPKQIGDILFGKLGLSGGKKTKTGAWSTSASVLDELAEQGHALPVKLLEWRQLTKLKSTYTDLLPTFVNLETGRVHTTFALAATTTGRLSSADPNLQNIPIRTEEGRKIRRAFVAQPGTKLVSADYSQIELRLLAEIADIPVLKAAFRDGLDIHAMTASEMFGVPVKDMPAEVRRRAKAINFGIIYGISAFGLANQLGIPREEAGAYIKRYFERFPGIRDYMEATKLFCRTHGYVETLFGRKCHYPDIGASNPSLRAFNERAAINARLQGSAADIIRRAMVRMEPALEKAKLSARMLLQVHDELVFEVPESEVEQTLPVVRRVMEEAPMPAVALSVPLHVDARGADNWDEAH
;
A
#
# COMPACT_ATOMS: atom_id res chain seq x y z
N MET A 1 25.84 20.89 41.07
CA MET A 1 26.69 19.95 41.81
C MET A 1 26.90 18.75 40.92
N SER A 2 28.12 18.51 40.47
CA SER A 2 28.48 17.34 39.67
C SER A 2 28.37 16.10 40.54
N ALA A 3 27.48 15.17 40.21
CA ALA A 3 27.60 13.82 40.72
C ALA A 3 28.86 13.21 40.09
N GLU A 4 29.86 12.86 40.90
CA GLU A 4 30.96 12.01 40.44
C GLU A 4 30.37 10.68 39.94
N PRO A 5 30.87 10.10 38.84
CA PRO A 5 30.38 8.82 38.35
C PRO A 5 30.64 7.75 39.42
N LEU A 6 29.58 7.02 39.79
CA LEU A 6 29.66 5.88 40.69
C LEU A 6 30.26 4.69 39.93
N ALA A 7 31.57 4.74 39.70
CA ALA A 7 32.30 3.63 39.10
C ALA A 7 32.25 2.41 40.05
N ARG A 8 31.82 1.25 39.53
CA ARG A 8 31.82 -0.01 40.29
C ARG A 8 32.47 -1.10 39.45
N PRO A 9 33.43 -1.86 40.00
CA PRO A 9 34.00 -3.01 39.32
C PRO A 9 32.93 -4.05 38.96
N LEU A 10 33.02 -4.61 37.76
CA LEU A 10 32.20 -5.76 37.33
C LEU A 10 32.40 -6.95 38.27
N ARG A 11 31.31 -7.66 38.54
CA ARG A 11 31.29 -8.87 39.37
C ARG A 11 30.63 -10.02 38.62
N PRO A 12 30.95 -11.29 38.97
CA PRO A 12 30.22 -12.44 38.45
C PRO A 12 28.71 -12.31 38.68
N GLY A 13 27.92 -12.49 37.62
CA GLY A 13 26.46 -12.30 37.62
C GLY A 13 25.97 -10.91 37.21
N ASP A 14 26.87 -9.96 36.95
CA ASP A 14 26.52 -8.73 36.22
C ASP A 14 26.24 -9.02 34.75
N HIS A 15 25.40 -8.20 34.11
CA HIS A 15 25.04 -8.34 32.70
C HIS A 15 25.32 -7.06 31.93
N VAL A 16 26.18 -7.14 30.91
CA VAL A 16 26.65 -6.00 30.10
C VAL A 16 25.91 -5.96 28.77
N PHE A 17 25.27 -4.82 28.46
CA PHE A 17 24.69 -4.59 27.13
C PHE A 17 25.64 -3.71 26.30
N LEU A 18 26.00 -4.17 25.12
CA LEU A 18 26.86 -3.44 24.18
C LEU A 18 26.05 -3.10 22.94
N ILE A 19 25.69 -1.83 22.76
CA ILE A 19 24.87 -1.35 21.66
C ILE A 19 25.77 -0.78 20.57
N ASP A 20 25.66 -1.33 19.36
CA ASP A 20 26.23 -0.75 18.16
C ASP A 20 25.38 0.45 17.74
N GLY A 21 25.80 1.63 18.18
CA GLY A 21 25.14 2.91 17.93
C GLY A 21 25.15 3.24 16.45
N SER A 22 26.30 3.09 15.78
CA SER A 22 26.49 3.44 14.36
C SER A 22 25.56 2.68 13.43
N SER A 23 25.59 1.34 13.48
CA SER A 23 24.74 0.51 12.62
C SER A 23 23.26 0.75 12.91
N PHE A 24 22.93 1.00 14.17
CA PHE A 24 21.57 1.34 14.55
C PHE A 24 21.11 2.67 13.96
N VAL A 25 21.96 3.72 13.92
CA VAL A 25 21.62 5.04 13.34
C VAL A 25 21.10 4.91 11.92
N PHE A 26 21.85 4.22 11.06
CA PHE A 26 21.48 4.03 9.66
C PHE A 26 20.21 3.19 9.52
N ARG A 27 20.11 2.09 10.28
CA ARG A 27 18.92 1.21 10.24
C ARG A 27 17.67 1.92 10.74
N ALA A 28 17.77 2.72 11.79
CA ALA A 28 16.70 3.56 12.33
C ALA A 28 16.24 4.62 11.33
N TYR A 29 17.20 5.32 10.69
CA TYR A 29 16.89 6.29 9.64
C TYR A 29 16.12 5.65 8.49
N PHE A 30 16.60 4.54 7.92
CA PHE A 30 15.90 3.87 6.80
C PHE A 30 14.56 3.25 7.23
N ALA A 31 14.44 2.76 8.46
CA ALA A 31 13.17 2.26 8.99
C ALA A 31 12.14 3.40 9.11
N MET A 32 12.55 4.56 9.63
CA MET A 32 11.68 5.74 9.72
C MET A 32 11.43 6.39 8.37
N PHE A 33 12.38 6.39 7.44
CA PHE A 33 12.18 6.82 6.07
C PHE A 33 11.10 5.97 5.38
N LYS A 34 11.15 4.63 5.52
CA LYS A 34 10.08 3.73 5.05
C LYS A 34 8.76 3.93 5.79
N ALA A 35 8.79 4.19 7.09
CA ALA A 35 7.59 4.51 7.86
C ALA A 35 6.97 5.85 7.44
N ALA A 36 7.79 6.86 7.14
CA ALA A 36 7.37 8.15 6.62
C ALA A 36 6.76 8.00 5.22
N GLN A 37 7.36 7.19 4.34
CA GLN A 37 6.80 6.87 3.03
C GLN A 37 5.48 6.10 3.10
N SER A 38 5.32 5.19 4.08
CA SER A 38 4.10 4.36 4.22
C SER A 38 2.99 5.02 5.04
N ARG A 39 3.32 5.96 5.93
CA ARG A 39 2.36 6.63 6.84
C ARG A 39 2.19 8.13 6.58
N GLY A 40 2.92 8.71 5.62
CA GLY A 40 2.79 10.12 5.22
C GLY A 40 3.23 11.16 6.25
N ARG A 41 3.94 10.77 7.32
CA ARG A 41 4.44 11.69 8.37
C ARG A 41 5.92 11.99 8.19
N SER A 42 6.28 13.28 8.13
CA SER A 42 7.66 13.75 8.28
C SER A 42 8.06 13.76 9.76
N PHE A 43 9.22 13.20 10.09
CA PHE A 43 9.78 13.24 11.45
C PHE A 43 10.80 14.37 11.57
N THR A 44 10.31 15.60 11.44
CA THR A 44 11.08 16.85 11.49
C THR A 44 10.61 17.69 12.67
N ARG A 45 11.56 18.34 13.35
CA ARG A 45 11.30 19.35 14.37
C ARG A 45 10.70 20.61 13.74
N SER A 46 10.10 21.49 14.55
CA SER A 46 9.49 22.75 14.11
C SER A 46 10.40 23.67 13.28
N ASP A 47 11.72 23.60 13.45
CA ASP A 47 12.73 24.37 12.69
C ASP A 47 13.18 23.67 11.39
N GLY A 48 12.56 22.54 11.03
CA GLY A 48 12.89 21.75 9.86
C GLY A 48 14.01 20.73 10.07
N LEU A 49 14.58 20.63 11.27
CA LEU A 49 15.62 19.65 11.58
C LEU A 49 15.07 18.21 11.55
N PRO A 50 15.59 17.30 10.71
CA PRO A 50 15.19 15.89 10.74
C PRO A 50 15.60 15.22 12.05
N ILE A 51 14.67 14.55 12.72
CA ILE A 51 14.86 13.95 14.05
C ILE A 51 14.34 12.51 14.15
N GLY A 52 13.88 11.92 13.04
CA GLY A 52 13.27 10.58 13.02
C GLY A 52 14.21 9.45 13.46
N GLY A 53 15.49 9.52 13.10
CA GLY A 53 16.50 8.57 13.57
C GLY A 53 16.69 8.66 15.07
N VAL A 54 16.80 9.89 15.60
CA VAL A 54 16.93 10.18 17.04
C VAL A 54 15.72 9.65 17.82
N LEU A 55 14.50 9.85 17.31
CA LEU A 55 13.27 9.34 17.95
C LEU A 55 13.26 7.81 18.09
N THR A 56 13.69 7.10 17.04
CA THR A 56 13.75 5.64 17.04
C THR A 56 14.77 5.14 18.03
N PHE A 57 15.94 5.79 18.05
CA PHE A 57 17.01 5.49 19.00
C PHE A 57 16.56 5.71 20.45
N CYS A 58 15.93 6.84 20.77
CA CYS A 58 15.40 7.09 22.11
C CYS A 58 14.31 6.09 22.53
N ASN A 59 13.45 5.65 21.59
CA ASN A 59 12.46 4.61 21.88
C ASN A 59 13.10 3.25 22.18
N MET A 60 14.13 2.85 21.42
CA MET A 60 14.88 1.62 21.70
C MET A 60 15.58 1.70 23.04
N MET A 61 16.34 2.78 23.30
CA MET A 61 17.02 3.00 24.57
C MET A 61 16.05 2.94 25.75
N TRP A 62 14.89 3.59 25.61
CA TRP A 62 13.85 3.57 26.63
C TRP A 62 13.29 2.16 26.87
N LYS A 63 13.05 1.38 25.81
CA LYS A 63 12.61 -0.02 25.90
C LYS A 63 13.64 -0.87 26.62
N ILE A 64 14.90 -0.85 26.17
CA ILE A 64 16.01 -1.64 26.76
C ILE A 64 16.15 -1.35 28.25
N LEU A 65 16.16 -0.08 28.64
CA LEU A 65 16.36 0.32 30.03
C LEU A 65 15.16 0.03 30.95
N ARG A 66 13.95 -0.09 30.39
CA ARG A 66 12.72 -0.30 31.17
C ARG A 66 12.31 -1.77 31.23
N GLU A 67 12.43 -2.46 30.11
CA GLU A 67 11.86 -3.79 29.88
C GLU A 67 12.96 -4.86 29.75
N GLY A 68 14.22 -4.46 29.60
CA GLY A 68 15.30 -5.38 29.27
C GLY A 68 15.18 -5.92 27.83
N LEU A 69 15.97 -6.95 27.52
CA LEU A 69 15.88 -7.74 26.28
C LEU A 69 15.83 -9.22 26.66
N ASP A 70 14.89 -9.97 26.08
CA ASP A 70 14.67 -11.40 26.38
C ASP A 70 14.56 -11.73 27.88
N GLY A 71 13.94 -10.84 28.65
CA GLY A 71 13.77 -11.01 30.10
C GLY A 71 15.02 -10.73 30.93
N VAL A 72 16.08 -10.21 30.30
CA VAL A 72 17.34 -9.82 30.93
C VAL A 72 17.44 -8.30 30.98
N SER A 73 17.75 -7.75 32.14
CA SER A 73 18.05 -6.33 32.31
C SER A 73 19.56 -6.09 32.47
N PRO A 74 20.12 -5.07 31.82
CA PRO A 74 21.54 -4.74 31.99
C PRO A 74 21.85 -4.18 33.37
N THR A 75 23.03 -4.48 33.90
CA THR A 75 23.66 -3.72 35.00
C THR A 75 24.63 -2.67 34.47
N HIS A 76 25.26 -2.94 33.33
CA HIS A 76 26.13 -1.99 32.62
C HIS A 76 25.67 -1.88 31.16
N LEU A 77 25.80 -0.70 30.56
CA LEU A 77 25.40 -0.47 29.18
C LEU A 77 26.36 0.50 28.48
N ALA A 78 26.93 0.06 27.35
CA ALA A 78 27.72 0.88 26.46
C ALA A 78 26.95 1.16 25.16
N VAL A 79 26.97 2.41 24.69
CA VAL A 79 26.58 2.75 23.31
C VAL A 79 27.84 3.17 22.56
N VAL A 80 28.23 2.38 21.57
CA VAL A 80 29.49 2.52 20.85
C VAL A 80 29.23 3.06 19.46
N PHE A 81 29.96 4.10 19.07
CA PHE A 81 29.88 4.73 17.75
C PHE A 81 31.21 4.62 17.01
N ASP A 82 31.14 4.68 15.69
CA ASP A 82 32.30 4.79 14.82
C ASP A 82 32.85 6.21 14.91
N HIS A 83 34.17 6.30 14.94
CA HIS A 83 34.86 7.57 14.78
C HIS A 83 34.88 7.98 13.30
N SER A 84 34.71 9.27 12.99
CA SER A 84 34.60 9.79 11.61
C SER A 84 35.93 9.84 10.84
N GLY A 85 36.85 8.90 11.09
CA GLY A 85 38.19 8.83 10.51
C GLY A 85 38.48 7.50 9.80
N LYS A 86 39.68 7.35 9.26
CA LYS A 86 40.15 6.08 8.71
C LYS A 86 40.51 5.13 9.85
N SER A 87 40.16 3.86 9.71
CA SER A 87 40.61 2.80 10.62
C SER A 87 41.90 2.16 10.12
N PHE A 88 42.54 1.34 10.95
CA PHE A 88 43.72 0.56 10.55
C PHE A 88 43.43 -0.35 9.33
N ARG A 89 42.16 -0.72 9.08
CA ARG A 89 41.74 -1.51 7.90
C ARG A 89 42.01 -0.79 6.58
N ASN A 90 41.97 0.55 6.56
CA ASN A 90 42.32 1.34 5.37
C ASN A 90 43.82 1.29 5.03
N GLU A 91 44.70 0.95 5.99
CA GLU A 91 46.12 0.68 5.74
C GLU A 91 46.32 -0.71 5.12
N ILE A 92 45.46 -1.67 5.48
CA ILE A 92 45.48 -3.05 4.96
C ILE A 92 44.94 -3.09 3.51
N TYR A 93 43.86 -2.37 3.23
CA TYR A 93 43.25 -2.30 1.91
C TYR A 93 42.68 -0.91 1.63
N THR A 94 43.27 -0.20 0.67
CA THR A 94 42.98 1.22 0.41
C THR A 94 41.52 1.47 -0.01
N ASP A 95 40.90 0.53 -0.74
CA ASP A 95 39.51 0.67 -1.19
C ASP A 95 38.48 0.19 -0.16
N TYR A 96 38.90 -0.21 1.05
CA TYR A 96 37.99 -0.60 2.13
C TYR A 96 37.01 0.53 2.46
N LYS A 97 35.70 0.23 2.42
CA LYS A 97 34.58 1.19 2.51
C LYS A 97 34.60 2.30 1.42
N GLY A 98 35.49 2.25 0.43
CA GLY A 98 35.69 3.31 -0.57
C GLY A 98 34.54 3.53 -1.56
N HIS A 99 33.61 2.57 -1.66
CA HIS A 99 32.40 2.68 -2.48
C HIS A 99 31.13 2.91 -1.66
N ARG A 100 31.24 3.09 -0.33
CA ARG A 100 30.06 3.41 0.48
C ARG A 100 29.57 4.81 0.09
N PRO A 101 28.26 4.97 -0.20
CA PRO A 101 27.70 6.29 -0.43
C PRO A 101 27.86 7.14 0.82
N GLU A 102 28.06 8.44 0.63
CA GLU A 102 28.05 9.37 1.77
C GLU A 102 26.69 9.28 2.51
N PRO A 103 26.68 9.46 3.84
CA PRO A 103 25.44 9.49 4.60
C PRO A 103 24.48 10.53 4.01
N PRO A 104 23.16 10.26 3.93
CA PRO A 104 22.20 11.23 3.43
C PRO A 104 22.27 12.56 4.19
N ASP A 105 22.08 13.68 3.50
CA ASP A 105 22.15 15.03 4.08
C ASP A 105 21.24 15.21 5.31
N GLU A 106 20.09 14.53 5.33
CA GLU A 106 19.15 14.52 6.46
C GLU A 106 19.65 13.76 7.69
N LEU A 107 20.55 12.81 7.51
CA LEU A 107 21.10 11.97 8.59
C LEU A 107 22.31 12.62 9.26
N ILE A 108 23.13 13.35 8.50
CA ILE A 108 24.32 14.05 9.00
C ILE A 108 24.06 14.87 10.27
N PRO A 109 23.02 15.75 10.35
CA PRO A 109 22.79 16.56 11.53
C PRO A 109 22.24 15.78 12.74
N GLN A 110 21.86 14.50 12.56
CA GLN A 110 21.35 13.65 13.65
C GLN A 110 22.46 12.93 14.43
N PHE A 111 23.67 12.79 13.88
CA PHE A 111 24.78 12.11 14.56
C PHE A 111 25.20 12.79 15.88
N PRO A 112 25.33 14.13 15.96
CA PRO A 112 25.60 14.79 17.25
C PRO A 112 24.45 14.62 18.24
N LEU A 113 23.19 14.74 17.77
CA LEU A 113 21.99 14.60 18.60
C LEU A 113 21.86 13.21 19.23
N MET A 114 22.37 12.17 18.57
CA MET A 114 22.39 10.82 19.14
C MET A 114 23.39 10.69 20.29
N ARG A 115 24.55 11.35 20.21
CA ARG A 115 25.49 11.43 21.34
C ARG A 115 24.87 12.22 22.50
N ASP A 116 24.15 13.29 22.20
CA ASP A 116 23.41 14.06 23.20
C ASP A 116 22.27 13.24 23.82
N ALA A 117 21.58 12.41 23.04
CA ALA A 117 20.60 11.48 23.55
C ALA A 117 21.25 10.49 24.54
N VAL A 118 22.38 9.86 24.19
CA VAL A 118 23.11 8.95 25.10
C VAL A 118 23.44 9.64 26.43
N ARG A 119 23.97 10.87 26.38
CA ARG A 119 24.25 11.68 27.58
C ARG A 119 22.98 11.99 28.38
N ALA A 120 21.88 12.31 27.72
CA ALA A 120 20.59 12.59 28.35
C ALA A 120 20.00 11.35 29.06
N PHE A 121 20.32 10.15 28.56
CA PHE A 121 20.01 8.87 29.22
C PHE A 121 20.95 8.54 30.40
N GLY A 122 21.93 9.39 30.71
CA GLY A 122 22.90 9.19 31.78
C GLY A 122 24.08 8.31 31.39
N LEU A 123 24.31 8.11 30.10
CA LEU A 123 25.32 7.19 29.57
C LEU A 123 26.47 7.94 28.89
N ILE A 124 27.59 7.25 28.70
CA ILE A 124 28.76 7.76 27.99
C ILE A 124 28.70 7.27 26.53
N PRO A 125 28.64 8.17 25.52
CA PRO A 125 28.83 7.76 24.14
C PRO A 125 30.29 7.38 23.93
N VAL A 126 30.56 6.11 23.60
CA VAL A 126 31.91 5.59 23.44
C VAL A 126 32.32 5.64 21.97
N GLU A 127 33.45 6.26 21.67
CA GLU A 127 34.10 6.27 20.36
C GLU A 127 35.61 6.47 20.55
N GLN A 128 36.44 5.89 19.68
CA GLN A 128 37.89 5.98 19.79
C GLN A 128 38.52 6.09 18.40
N GLU A 129 39.42 7.06 18.22
CA GLU A 129 40.11 7.29 16.95
C GLU A 129 40.96 6.08 16.56
N GLY A 130 40.94 5.72 15.26
CA GLY A 130 41.71 4.60 14.70
C GLY A 130 41.02 3.25 14.72
N PHE A 131 39.92 3.10 15.48
CA PHE A 131 39.18 1.84 15.65
C PHE A 131 37.71 1.99 15.25
N GLU A 132 37.09 0.90 14.81
CA GLU A 132 35.66 0.85 14.49
C GLU A 132 34.85 0.45 15.73
N ALA A 133 33.55 0.76 15.74
CA ALA A 133 32.67 0.40 16.85
C ALA A 133 32.72 -1.10 17.17
N ASP A 134 32.87 -1.93 16.14
CA ASP A 134 32.92 -3.39 16.27
C ASP A 134 34.16 -3.88 17.04
N ASP A 135 35.31 -3.21 16.88
CA ASP A 135 36.56 -3.55 17.60
C ASP A 135 36.44 -3.19 19.09
N LEU A 136 35.84 -2.05 19.38
CA LEU A 136 35.55 -1.64 20.76
C LEU A 136 34.56 -2.60 21.41
N ILE A 137 33.50 -3.01 20.71
CA ILE A 137 32.54 -4.01 21.20
C ILE A 137 33.23 -5.36 21.45
N ALA A 138 34.11 -5.80 20.55
CA ALA A 138 34.88 -7.03 20.73
C ALA A 138 35.75 -6.98 21.99
N THR A 139 36.45 -5.86 22.17
CA THR A 139 37.30 -5.62 23.35
C THR A 139 36.47 -5.58 24.63
N TYR A 140 35.36 -4.84 24.66
CA TYR A 140 34.45 -4.80 25.81
C TYR A 140 33.88 -6.17 26.16
N ALA A 141 33.46 -6.95 25.16
CA ALA A 141 32.94 -8.30 25.37
C ALA A 141 34.00 -9.22 25.99
N ARG A 142 35.26 -9.13 25.54
CA ARG A 142 36.38 -9.88 26.13
C ARG A 142 36.63 -9.49 27.58
N VAL A 143 36.74 -8.19 27.88
CA VAL A 143 37.03 -7.71 29.24
C VAL A 143 35.88 -8.07 30.20
N ALA A 144 34.63 -7.85 29.80
CA ALA A 144 33.46 -8.21 30.60
C ALA A 144 33.40 -9.72 30.89
N ARG A 145 33.69 -10.56 29.89
CA ARG A 145 33.72 -12.01 30.05
C ARG A 145 34.84 -12.46 30.97
N ALA A 146 36.01 -11.84 30.89
CA ALA A 146 37.14 -12.13 31.79
C ALA A 146 36.80 -11.79 33.26
N ALA A 147 35.94 -10.80 33.49
CA ALA A 147 35.38 -10.45 34.79
C ALA A 147 34.22 -11.36 35.25
N GLY A 148 33.77 -12.31 34.40
CA GLY A 148 32.70 -13.26 34.71
C GLY A 148 31.27 -12.73 34.51
N ALA A 149 31.10 -11.64 33.78
CA ALA A 149 29.78 -11.10 33.41
C ALA A 149 29.20 -11.82 32.19
N ASP A 150 27.87 -11.78 32.04
CA ASP A 150 27.15 -12.16 30.82
C ASP A 150 27.01 -10.93 29.90
N ILE A 151 27.06 -11.15 28.58
CA ILE A 151 27.08 -10.07 27.57
C ILE A 151 25.93 -10.23 26.59
N THR A 152 25.20 -9.14 26.33
CA THR A 152 24.28 -9.03 25.20
C THR A 152 24.74 -7.92 24.26
N ILE A 153 25.15 -8.31 23.05
CA ILE A 153 25.49 -7.39 21.97
C ILE A 153 24.21 -7.04 21.22
N VAL A 154 23.81 -5.78 21.24
CA VAL A 154 22.62 -5.29 20.55
C VAL A 154 23.05 -4.73 19.19
N ALA A 155 23.08 -5.60 18.19
CA ALA A 155 23.56 -5.26 16.86
C ALA A 155 22.89 -6.13 15.78
N GLY A 156 22.80 -5.59 14.57
CA GLY A 156 22.41 -6.35 13.38
C GLY A 156 23.58 -6.79 12.51
N ASP A 157 24.79 -6.32 12.83
CA ASP A 157 25.97 -6.59 12.04
C ASP A 157 26.34 -8.07 12.09
N LYS A 158 26.69 -8.60 10.92
CA LYS A 158 27.08 -10.00 10.77
C LYS A 158 28.52 -10.22 11.25
N ASP A 159 29.37 -9.19 11.31
CA ASP A 159 30.78 -9.33 11.66
C ASP A 159 30.92 -9.59 13.17
N LEU A 160 30.08 -8.97 13.99
CA LEU A 160 29.96 -9.23 15.44
C LEU A 160 29.50 -10.66 15.77
N MET A 161 28.94 -11.41 14.81
CA MET A 161 28.56 -12.82 15.04
C MET A 161 29.75 -13.71 15.37
N GLN A 162 30.98 -13.30 15.01
CA GLN A 162 32.19 -14.01 15.42
C GLN A 162 32.38 -13.99 16.94
N LEU A 163 31.78 -13.03 17.67
CA LEU A 163 31.89 -12.88 19.13
C LEU A 163 30.94 -13.81 19.91
N VAL A 164 29.94 -14.41 19.26
CA VAL A 164 28.94 -15.26 19.92
C VAL A 164 29.59 -16.53 20.50
N ARG A 165 29.37 -16.80 21.79
CA ARG A 165 29.89 -17.96 22.54
C ARG A 165 29.18 -18.06 23.89
N ASP A 166 29.53 -19.04 24.71
CA ASP A 166 28.97 -19.16 26.06
C ASP A 166 29.24 -17.87 26.87
N GLY A 167 28.16 -17.28 27.42
CA GLY A 167 28.16 -15.99 28.11
C GLY A 167 28.10 -14.75 27.20
N VAL A 168 28.10 -14.91 25.86
CA VAL A 168 28.00 -13.79 24.89
C VAL A 168 26.94 -14.11 23.83
N VAL A 169 25.84 -13.36 23.86
CA VAL A 169 24.77 -13.49 22.86
C VAL A 169 24.58 -12.19 22.11
N MET A 170 24.06 -12.28 20.89
CA MET A 170 23.69 -11.10 20.10
C MET A 170 22.16 -10.99 20.00
N TYR A 171 21.65 -9.77 19.93
CA TYR A 171 20.23 -9.47 19.77
C TYR A 171 20.07 -8.45 18.65
N ASP A 172 19.27 -8.77 17.64
CA ASP A 172 18.93 -7.82 16.57
C ASP A 172 17.64 -7.08 16.96
N PRO A 173 17.70 -5.78 17.31
CA PRO A 173 16.54 -5.03 17.80
C PRO A 173 15.61 -4.53 16.69
N MET A 174 15.77 -4.98 15.45
CA MET A 174 14.99 -4.51 14.29
C MET A 174 13.48 -4.73 14.51
N PRO A 175 12.66 -3.66 14.56
CA PRO A 175 11.21 -3.79 14.78
C PRO A 175 10.53 -4.70 13.75
N GLY A 176 9.75 -5.69 14.23
CA GLY A 176 9.07 -6.67 13.37
C GLY A 176 9.95 -7.83 12.88
N ASN A 177 11.23 -7.85 13.25
CA ASN A 177 12.16 -8.97 13.04
C ASN A 177 13.14 -9.12 14.22
N GLU A 178 12.68 -8.78 15.42
CA GLU A 178 13.46 -8.87 16.65
C GLU A 178 13.83 -10.33 16.92
N ARG A 179 15.11 -10.60 17.20
CA ARG A 179 15.57 -11.98 17.46
C ARG A 179 16.86 -12.04 18.26
N ARG A 180 16.94 -13.06 19.10
CA ARG A 180 18.18 -13.54 19.72
C ARG A 180 19.00 -14.32 18.69
N ILE A 181 20.31 -14.14 18.74
CA ILE A 181 21.29 -14.78 17.88
C ILE A 181 22.33 -15.43 18.78
N GLY A 182 22.17 -16.74 18.96
CA GLY A 182 23.13 -17.62 19.61
C GLY A 182 23.92 -18.42 18.59
N ARG A 183 24.64 -19.43 19.08
CA ARG A 183 25.52 -20.29 18.27
C ARG A 183 24.76 -20.98 17.12
N ASP A 184 23.56 -21.46 17.39
CA ASP A 184 22.74 -22.19 16.40
C ASP A 184 22.28 -21.27 15.26
N GLU A 185 21.92 -20.02 15.57
CA GLU A 185 21.54 -19.03 14.56
C GLU A 185 22.73 -18.63 13.68
N VAL A 186 23.93 -18.55 14.27
CA VAL A 186 25.18 -18.31 13.52
C VAL A 186 25.47 -19.47 12.57
N ILE A 187 25.34 -20.73 13.05
CA ILE A 187 25.48 -21.93 12.22
C ILE A 187 24.43 -21.95 11.11
N ALA A 188 23.18 -21.61 11.40
CA ALA A 188 22.13 -21.56 10.39
C ALA A 188 22.42 -20.53 9.28
N LYS A 189 23.07 -19.40 9.63
CA LYS A 189 23.40 -18.33 8.69
C LYS A 189 24.65 -18.63 7.86
N PHE A 190 25.73 -19.07 8.49
CA PHE A 190 27.04 -19.23 7.85
C PHE A 190 27.43 -20.68 7.57
N GLY A 191 26.69 -21.66 8.08
CA GLY A 191 27.01 -23.09 7.96
C GLY A 191 28.18 -23.55 8.84
N VAL A 192 28.77 -22.65 9.65
CA VAL A 192 29.91 -22.89 10.53
C VAL A 192 29.67 -22.22 11.89
N PRO A 193 30.33 -22.68 12.97
CA PRO A 193 30.23 -22.01 14.26
C PRO A 193 30.92 -20.63 14.29
N PRO A 194 30.59 -19.75 15.27
CA PRO A 194 31.12 -18.38 15.41
C PRO A 194 32.63 -18.23 15.20
N GLU A 195 33.44 -19.13 15.78
CA GLU A 195 34.90 -19.11 15.68
C GLU A 195 35.46 -19.32 14.26
N LYS A 196 34.61 -19.74 13.31
CA LYS A 196 34.96 -19.94 11.88
C LYS A 196 34.30 -18.93 10.95
N VAL A 197 33.52 -17.99 11.49
CA VAL A 197 32.86 -16.94 10.69
C VAL A 197 33.86 -16.08 9.92
N PRO A 198 35.00 -15.63 10.50
CA PRO A 198 35.98 -14.84 9.75
C PRO A 198 36.57 -15.59 8.53
N ASP A 199 36.82 -16.88 8.67
CA ASP A 199 37.34 -17.73 7.57
C ASP A 199 36.32 -17.86 6.44
N VAL A 200 35.04 -18.00 6.75
CA VAL A 200 33.96 -18.05 5.75
C VAL A 200 33.76 -16.69 5.08
N GLN A 201 33.78 -15.60 5.85
CA GLN A 201 33.65 -14.23 5.34
C GLN A 201 34.80 -13.88 4.39
N ALA A 202 36.02 -14.29 4.71
CA ALA A 202 37.21 -14.10 3.87
C ALA A 202 37.08 -14.74 2.47
N LEU A 203 36.33 -15.84 2.36
CA LEU A 203 36.11 -16.53 1.09
C LEU A 203 34.97 -15.92 0.27
N ILE A 204 33.91 -15.44 0.91
CA ILE A 204 32.74 -14.89 0.21
C ILE A 204 32.86 -13.40 -0.10
N GLY A 205 33.70 -12.67 0.66
CA GLY A 205 33.81 -11.22 0.61
C GLY A 205 32.61 -10.49 1.21
N ASP A 206 32.71 -9.17 1.27
CA ASP A 206 31.61 -8.27 1.61
C ASP A 206 31.53 -7.08 0.65
N PRO A 207 30.54 -7.04 -0.25
CA PRO A 207 30.36 -5.90 -1.14
C PRO A 207 29.99 -4.60 -0.39
N THR A 208 29.45 -4.67 0.83
CA THR A 208 29.04 -3.50 1.63
C THR A 208 30.25 -2.70 2.13
N ASP A 209 31.29 -3.42 2.52
CA ASP A 209 32.56 -2.87 3.02
C ASP A 209 33.67 -2.89 1.97
N ASN A 210 33.32 -3.30 0.75
CA ASN A 210 34.26 -3.52 -0.33
C ASN A 210 35.37 -4.52 0.07
N VAL A 211 35.05 -5.51 0.90
CA VAL A 211 35.97 -6.62 1.22
C VAL A 211 35.91 -7.62 0.06
N PRO A 212 37.03 -7.89 -0.64
CA PRO A 212 37.01 -8.83 -1.74
C PRO A 212 36.80 -10.26 -1.25
N GLY A 213 36.29 -11.12 -2.13
CA GLY A 213 36.11 -12.55 -1.88
C GLY A 213 36.75 -13.38 -2.99
N VAL A 214 36.72 -14.69 -2.86
CA VAL A 214 37.15 -15.61 -3.91
C VAL A 214 36.02 -15.77 -4.94
N PRO A 215 36.23 -15.42 -6.21
CA PRO A 215 35.19 -15.49 -7.23
C PRO A 215 34.56 -16.88 -7.35
N GLY A 216 33.22 -16.93 -7.39
CA GLY A 216 32.48 -18.18 -7.52
C GLY A 216 32.31 -18.98 -6.23
N ILE A 217 32.77 -18.48 -5.07
CA ILE A 217 32.56 -19.10 -3.76
C ILE A 217 31.46 -18.34 -3.00
N GLY A 218 30.30 -18.99 -2.85
CA GLY A 218 29.23 -18.51 -1.98
C GLY A 218 29.24 -19.16 -0.59
N VAL A 219 28.39 -18.67 0.33
CA VAL A 219 28.34 -19.07 1.75
C VAL A 219 28.33 -20.58 1.96
N LYS A 220 27.48 -21.32 1.24
CA LYS A 220 27.40 -22.80 1.37
C LYS A 220 28.70 -23.49 0.99
N THR A 221 29.34 -23.02 -0.07
CA THR A 221 30.61 -23.58 -0.54
C THR A 221 31.73 -23.24 0.43
N ALA A 222 31.81 -21.99 0.89
CA ALA A 222 32.79 -21.57 1.89
C ALA A 222 32.65 -22.39 3.18
N ALA A 223 31.43 -22.55 3.69
CA ALA A 223 31.13 -23.37 4.87
C ALA A 223 31.57 -24.82 4.71
N GLN A 224 31.27 -25.43 3.56
CA GLN A 224 31.69 -26.79 3.25
C GLN A 224 33.22 -26.92 3.25
N LEU A 225 33.92 -25.98 2.58
CA LEU A 225 35.38 -26.01 2.47
C LEU A 225 36.05 -25.80 3.84
N ILE A 226 35.59 -24.84 4.63
CA ILE A 226 36.12 -24.62 5.98
C ILE A 226 35.79 -25.79 6.91
N GLY A 227 34.61 -26.40 6.77
CA GLY A 227 34.26 -27.61 7.53
C GLY A 227 35.12 -28.82 7.17
N GLU A 228 35.50 -28.99 5.91
CA GLU A 228 36.31 -30.11 5.41
C GLU A 228 37.81 -29.94 5.71
N TYR A 229 38.34 -28.72 5.55
CA TYR A 229 39.78 -28.43 5.67
C TYR A 229 40.16 -27.77 7.01
N GLY A 230 39.20 -27.43 7.86
CA GLY A 230 39.41 -26.91 9.21
C GLY A 230 39.45 -25.38 9.29
N ASP A 231 40.37 -24.73 8.59
CA ASP A 231 40.54 -23.27 8.58
C ASP A 231 41.01 -22.75 7.22
N LEU A 232 41.03 -21.43 7.05
CA LEU A 232 41.40 -20.79 5.79
C LEU A 232 42.85 -21.13 5.38
N ASP A 233 43.81 -21.15 6.31
CA ASP A 233 45.22 -21.39 5.97
C ASP A 233 45.44 -22.83 5.49
N THR A 234 44.84 -23.80 6.18
CA THR A 234 44.87 -25.21 5.81
C THR A 234 44.16 -25.46 4.48
N LEU A 235 43.01 -24.81 4.25
CA LEU A 235 42.30 -24.85 2.98
C LEU A 235 43.17 -24.34 1.83
N LEU A 236 43.82 -23.19 1.99
CA LEU A 236 44.65 -22.59 0.96
C LEU A 236 45.93 -23.41 0.71
N ALA A 237 46.55 -23.97 1.76
CA ALA A 237 47.72 -24.84 1.64
C ALA A 237 47.41 -26.15 0.91
N ARG A 238 46.19 -26.67 1.05
CA ARG A 238 45.73 -27.92 0.43
C ARG A 238 44.77 -27.71 -0.73
N ALA A 239 44.66 -26.48 -1.26
CA ALA A 239 43.74 -26.15 -2.33
C ALA A 239 43.93 -27.03 -3.59
N ALA A 240 45.16 -27.50 -3.83
CA ALA A 240 45.50 -28.39 -4.94
C ALA A 240 44.74 -29.75 -4.90
N GLU A 241 44.30 -30.20 -3.72
CA GLU A 241 43.59 -31.48 -3.54
C GLU A 241 42.11 -31.41 -3.95
N ILE A 242 41.58 -30.20 -4.21
CA ILE A 242 40.17 -29.99 -4.55
C ILE A 242 39.87 -30.53 -5.96
N LYS A 243 38.90 -31.45 -6.03
CA LYS A 243 38.51 -32.16 -7.27
C LYS A 243 37.92 -31.22 -8.34
N GLN A 244 37.20 -30.18 -7.94
CA GLN A 244 36.57 -29.26 -8.88
C GLN A 244 37.60 -28.25 -9.43
N GLU A 245 37.98 -28.41 -10.69
CA GLU A 245 39.04 -27.64 -11.36
C GLU A 245 38.88 -26.12 -11.24
N LYS A 246 37.70 -25.58 -11.58
CA LYS A 246 37.43 -24.13 -11.48
C LYS A 246 37.54 -23.57 -10.06
N ARG A 247 37.15 -24.38 -9.06
CA ARG A 247 37.18 -23.98 -7.65
C ARG A 247 38.61 -23.99 -7.10
N ARG A 248 39.36 -25.03 -7.45
CA ARG A 248 40.80 -25.13 -7.15
C ARG A 248 41.55 -23.93 -7.74
N GLN A 249 41.32 -23.64 -9.02
CA GLN A 249 41.97 -22.52 -9.70
C GLN A 249 41.67 -21.18 -9.01
N ALA A 250 40.41 -20.89 -8.70
CA ALA A 250 40.02 -19.67 -8.00
C ALA A 250 40.66 -19.54 -6.61
N LEU A 251 40.73 -20.62 -5.82
CA LEU A 251 41.35 -20.60 -4.50
C LEU A 251 42.87 -20.37 -4.55
N VAL A 252 43.55 -20.93 -5.55
CA VAL A 252 44.99 -20.74 -5.75
C VAL A 252 45.29 -19.32 -6.25
N GLU A 253 44.53 -18.83 -7.23
CA GLU A 253 44.71 -17.49 -7.81
C GLU A 253 44.41 -16.37 -6.81
N HIS A 254 43.43 -16.57 -5.93
CA HIS A 254 42.97 -15.55 -4.97
C HIS A 254 43.37 -15.83 -3.51
N ALA A 255 44.40 -16.67 -3.28
CA ALA A 255 44.82 -17.05 -1.93
C ALA A 255 45.23 -15.85 -1.05
N GLU A 256 46.04 -14.93 -1.60
CA GLU A 256 46.46 -13.73 -0.88
C GLU A 256 45.30 -12.75 -0.65
N THR A 257 44.37 -12.65 -1.60
CA THR A 257 43.14 -11.87 -1.43
C THR A 257 42.30 -12.41 -0.28
N ALA A 258 42.14 -13.73 -0.17
CA ALA A 258 41.41 -14.34 0.93
C ALA A 258 42.12 -14.10 2.28
N ARG A 259 43.45 -14.22 2.36
CA ARG A 259 44.22 -13.91 3.59
C ARG A 259 44.08 -12.45 4.01
N MET A 260 44.16 -11.52 3.06
CA MET A 260 43.92 -10.11 3.30
C MET A 260 42.50 -9.87 3.80
N SER A 261 41.51 -10.48 3.15
CA SER A 261 40.09 -10.34 3.51
C SER A 261 39.79 -10.87 4.91
N ARG A 262 40.45 -11.96 5.33
CA ARG A 262 40.38 -12.44 6.72
C ARG A 262 40.90 -11.40 7.71
N ARG A 263 42.00 -10.71 7.41
CA ARG A 263 42.51 -9.62 8.27
C ARG A 263 41.56 -8.42 8.33
N LEU A 264 40.81 -8.16 7.26
CA LEU A 264 39.82 -7.08 7.22
C LEU A 264 38.58 -7.39 8.08
N VAL A 265 38.09 -8.63 8.08
CA VAL A 265 36.86 -9.00 8.81
C VAL A 265 37.09 -9.48 10.24
N LEU A 266 38.35 -9.75 10.62
CA LEU A 266 38.69 -10.10 11.99
C LEU A 266 38.63 -8.85 12.87
N LEU A 267 37.91 -8.94 13.99
CA LEU A 267 37.80 -7.84 14.95
C LEU A 267 39.00 -7.82 15.89
N ASP A 268 39.50 -6.62 16.19
CA ASP A 268 40.55 -6.44 17.20
C ASP A 268 39.91 -6.37 18.59
N ASP A 269 40.22 -7.34 19.46
CA ASP A 269 39.73 -7.39 20.83
C ASP A 269 40.76 -6.91 21.87
N GLN A 270 41.89 -6.33 21.42
CA GLN A 270 42.99 -5.84 22.27
C GLN A 270 43.12 -4.32 22.27
N VAL A 271 42.04 -3.59 21.97
CA VAL A 271 42.06 -2.12 21.97
C VAL A 271 42.27 -1.61 23.40
N ASP A 272 43.15 -0.61 23.57
CA ASP A 272 43.29 0.11 24.84
C ASP A 272 42.07 1.03 25.03
N LEU A 273 41.08 0.54 25.79
CA LEU A 273 39.80 1.23 25.99
C LEU A 273 39.96 2.54 26.75
N VAL A 274 39.57 3.66 26.13
CA VAL A 274 39.57 4.99 26.77
C VAL A 274 38.51 5.13 27.86
N CYS A 275 37.39 4.38 27.74
CA CYS A 275 36.34 4.33 28.75
C CYS A 275 36.32 2.92 29.40
N PRO A 276 36.79 2.77 30.66
CA PRO A 276 36.69 1.52 31.39
C PRO A 276 35.24 1.02 31.53
N LEU A 277 35.05 -0.29 31.64
CA LEU A 277 33.71 -0.89 31.86
C LEU A 277 33.05 -0.46 33.17
N ASP A 278 33.86 -0.18 34.19
CA ASP A 278 33.40 0.23 35.52
C ASP A 278 32.62 1.56 35.48
N ASP A 279 32.88 2.40 34.47
CA ASP A 279 32.23 3.70 34.26
C ASP A 279 30.90 3.58 33.47
N LEU A 280 30.57 2.39 32.97
CA LEU A 280 29.36 2.11 32.17
C LEU A 280 28.20 1.56 33.02
N LEU A 281 28.27 1.73 34.35
CA LEU A 281 27.24 1.32 35.29
C LEU A 281 25.94 2.11 35.07
N LEU A 282 24.81 1.41 35.07
CA LEU A 282 23.49 2.04 35.09
C LEU A 282 23.14 2.48 36.52
N ASP A 283 23.43 3.73 36.86
CA ASP A 283 22.88 4.40 38.04
C ASP A 283 21.74 5.35 37.66
N GLY A 284 20.93 5.77 38.64
CA GLY A 284 19.63 6.41 38.40
C GLY A 284 19.67 7.55 37.38
N ARG A 285 18.84 7.44 36.32
CA ARG A 285 18.72 8.44 35.26
C ARG A 285 18.35 9.81 35.82
N ASP A 286 19.06 10.86 35.40
CA ASP A 286 18.65 12.24 35.64
C ASP A 286 17.38 12.54 34.83
N ALA A 287 16.23 12.30 35.46
CA ALA A 287 14.91 12.47 34.88
C ALA A 287 14.73 13.90 34.31
N LYS A 288 15.35 14.90 34.95
CA LYS A 288 15.28 16.29 34.53
C LYS A 288 16.02 16.50 33.21
N LYS A 289 17.25 16.02 33.08
CA LYS A 289 18.02 16.10 31.83
C LYS A 289 17.37 15.33 30.69
N LEU A 290 16.86 14.12 30.97
CA LEU A 290 16.20 13.32 29.94
C LEU A 290 14.93 14.00 29.43
N ILE A 291 14.06 14.49 30.32
CA ILE A 291 12.84 15.21 29.93
C ILE A 291 13.17 16.51 29.20
N ALA A 292 14.19 17.26 29.64
CA ALA A 292 14.62 18.49 28.97
C ALA A 292 15.11 18.24 27.53
N PHE A 293 15.86 17.16 27.30
CA PHE A 293 16.28 16.73 25.97
C PHE A 293 15.09 16.31 25.09
N LEU A 294 14.21 15.43 25.61
CA LEU A 294 13.05 14.95 24.85
C LEU A 294 12.10 16.08 24.46
N LYS A 295 11.96 17.11 25.31
CA LYS A 295 11.23 18.34 25.00
C LYS A 295 11.93 19.19 23.94
N ALA A 296 13.25 19.35 24.00
CA ALA A 296 14.01 20.08 22.97
C ALA A 296 13.93 19.43 21.58
N MET A 297 13.72 18.10 21.55
CA MET A 297 13.46 17.32 20.33
C MET A 297 11.97 17.20 19.98
N GLU A 298 11.06 17.84 20.72
CA GLU A 298 9.60 17.82 20.48
C GLU A 298 8.96 16.41 20.51
N PHE A 299 9.56 15.45 21.21
CA PHE A 299 9.05 14.08 21.32
C PHE A 299 7.92 13.96 22.35
N SER A 300 6.81 14.67 22.15
CA SER A 300 5.70 14.83 23.12
C SER A 300 5.18 13.50 23.70
N THR A 301 4.96 12.49 22.84
CA THR A 301 4.46 11.17 23.25
C THR A 301 5.48 10.41 24.11
N LEU A 302 6.75 10.44 23.71
CA LEU A 302 7.83 9.79 24.46
C LEU A 302 8.07 10.52 25.79
N THR A 303 8.07 11.85 25.76
CA THR A 303 8.21 12.72 26.95
C THR A 303 7.17 12.37 28.00
N ARG A 304 5.88 12.29 27.63
CA ARG A 304 4.82 11.90 28.56
C ARG A 304 5.05 10.51 29.16
N ARG A 305 5.39 9.53 28.33
CA ARG A 305 5.63 8.14 28.77
C ARG A 305 6.83 8.02 29.70
N VAL A 306 7.89 8.78 29.44
CA VAL A 306 9.09 8.85 30.31
C VAL A 306 8.77 9.54 31.62
N ALA A 307 8.10 10.69 31.56
CA ALA A 307 7.75 11.48 32.74
C ALA A 307 6.82 10.72 33.70
N GLU A 308 5.81 10.03 33.17
CA GLU A 308 4.93 9.13 33.93
C GLU A 308 5.73 8.01 34.62
N ALA A 309 6.62 7.33 33.88
CA ALA A 309 7.40 6.22 34.42
C ALA A 309 8.45 6.65 35.46
N LEU A 310 8.93 7.89 35.38
CA LEU A 310 9.86 8.48 36.36
C LEU A 310 9.13 9.24 37.47
N ALA A 311 7.79 9.29 37.45
CA ALA A 311 6.95 10.03 38.38
C ALA A 311 7.32 11.52 38.52
N VAL A 312 7.58 12.18 37.39
CA VAL A 312 7.90 13.61 37.32
C VAL A 312 6.86 14.32 36.47
N ASP A 313 6.39 15.51 36.88
CA ASP A 313 5.54 16.34 36.03
C ASP A 313 6.40 16.94 34.91
N PRO A 314 6.14 16.62 33.63
CA PRO A 314 6.90 17.20 32.54
C PRO A 314 6.75 18.73 32.49
N ASN A 315 5.65 19.32 32.97
CA ASN A 315 5.43 20.77 32.92
C ASN A 315 6.44 21.56 33.78
N ASP A 316 7.02 20.95 34.81
CA ASP A 316 8.00 21.58 35.70
C ASP A 316 9.42 21.64 35.10
N ILE A 317 9.61 21.04 33.92
CA ILE A 317 10.93 20.90 33.28
C ILE A 317 10.90 21.59 31.92
N GLU A 318 11.69 22.65 31.80
CA GLU A 318 11.89 23.38 30.54
C GLU A 318 12.73 22.58 29.54
N ALA A 319 12.52 22.82 28.23
CA ALA A 319 13.35 22.24 27.18
C ALA A 319 14.80 22.73 27.27
N ASP A 320 15.79 21.86 26.98
CA ASP A 320 17.21 22.20 27.08
C ASP A 320 17.56 23.41 26.19
N PRO A 321 17.97 24.56 26.76
CA PRO A 321 18.19 25.79 26.02
C PRO A 321 19.30 25.70 24.98
N ALA A 322 20.28 24.81 25.14
CA ALA A 322 21.37 24.62 24.18
C ALA A 322 20.91 23.86 22.91
N LEU A 323 19.79 23.12 23.00
CA LEU A 323 19.25 22.30 21.92
C LEU A 323 17.90 22.79 21.40
N ARG A 324 17.40 23.95 21.88
CA ARG A 324 16.12 24.55 21.43
C ARG A 324 16.19 24.94 19.95
N ALA A 325 15.06 24.82 19.27
CA ALA A 325 14.86 25.35 17.93
C ALA A 325 15.15 26.86 17.93
N THR A 326 16.18 27.30 17.19
CA THR A 326 16.43 28.72 16.98
C THR A 326 15.42 29.22 15.94
N GLY A 327 14.48 30.05 16.40
CA GLY A 327 13.69 30.86 15.47
C GLY A 327 14.63 31.71 14.61
N ALA A 328 14.33 31.82 13.31
CA ALA A 328 14.98 32.82 12.46
C ALA A 328 14.94 34.19 13.17
N PRO A 329 16.05 34.97 13.18
CA PRO A 329 16.07 36.25 13.89
C PRO A 329 15.09 37.24 13.25
N ALA A 330 14.40 37.96 14.13
CA ALA A 330 13.77 39.23 13.78
C ALA A 330 14.82 40.15 13.14
N ALA A 331 14.49 40.71 11.97
CA ALA A 331 15.31 41.69 11.30
C ALA A 331 15.34 42.98 12.13
N ASP A 332 16.53 43.34 12.62
CA ASP A 332 16.92 44.74 12.82
C ASP A 332 18.14 45.03 11.93
N SER A 333 17.98 46.13 11.19
CA SER A 333 18.92 46.89 10.35
C SER A 333 20.40 46.50 10.29
N ALA A 334 20.88 46.16 9.08
CA ALA A 334 22.10 46.73 8.49
C ALA A 334 22.20 46.42 6.98
N GLU A 335 22.62 47.41 6.21
CA GLU A 335 22.84 47.43 4.77
C GLU A 335 23.93 46.43 4.30
N ALA A 336 23.76 45.84 3.11
CA ALA A 336 24.83 45.62 2.11
C ALA A 336 24.31 44.91 0.83
N ASP A 337 24.26 45.68 -0.24
CA ASP A 337 24.66 45.42 -1.64
C ASP A 337 24.44 44.05 -2.33
N ASP A 338 23.50 44.13 -3.29
CA ASP A 338 23.61 43.82 -4.73
C ASP A 338 24.75 42.90 -5.24
N ALA A 339 24.37 41.78 -5.87
CA ALA A 339 24.93 41.32 -7.15
C ALA A 339 24.18 40.07 -7.66
N ALA A 340 23.38 40.28 -8.71
CA ALA A 340 22.78 39.24 -9.53
C ALA A 340 23.83 38.52 -10.42
N ALA A 341 23.64 37.22 -10.63
CA ALA A 341 24.26 36.47 -11.73
C ALA A 341 23.22 35.57 -12.40
N ALA A 342 22.99 35.84 -13.68
CA ALA A 342 21.99 35.24 -14.55
C ALA A 342 22.45 33.91 -15.18
N ALA A 343 21.49 33.07 -15.55
CA ALA A 343 21.65 32.01 -16.55
C ALA A 343 20.36 31.89 -17.41
N PRO A 344 20.45 31.44 -18.68
CA PRO A 344 19.65 31.98 -19.79
C PRO A 344 18.41 31.16 -20.17
N GLU A 345 17.42 31.85 -20.77
CA GLU A 345 16.24 31.30 -21.44
C GLU A 345 16.55 30.62 -22.79
N PRO A 346 15.75 29.65 -23.24
CA PRO A 346 15.60 29.31 -24.65
C PRO A 346 14.39 30.00 -25.32
N ALA A 347 14.61 30.44 -26.56
CA ALA A 347 13.75 31.26 -27.42
C ALA A 347 12.40 30.63 -27.86
N PRO A 348 11.41 31.45 -28.31
CA PRO A 348 10.02 31.02 -28.50
C PRO A 348 9.74 30.46 -29.91
N ARG A 349 8.79 29.53 -30.00
CA ARG A 349 8.14 29.14 -31.28
C ARG A 349 6.75 29.75 -31.39
N ARG A 350 6.50 30.34 -32.56
CA ARG A 350 5.33 31.15 -32.95
C ARG A 350 4.00 30.38 -32.84
N ALA A 351 3.01 31.02 -32.24
CA ALA A 351 1.59 30.65 -32.32
C ALA A 351 0.94 31.31 -33.54
N GLY A 352 0.17 30.51 -34.30
CA GLY A 352 -0.71 30.96 -35.37
C GLY A 352 -2.07 31.40 -34.81
N ALA A 353 -2.64 32.41 -35.46
CA ALA A 353 -3.85 33.14 -35.10
C ALA A 353 -5.15 32.32 -35.22
N SER A 354 -6.15 32.69 -34.41
CA SER A 354 -7.56 32.51 -34.76
C SER A 354 -8.35 33.75 -34.36
N ALA A 355 -9.31 34.10 -35.22
CA ALA A 355 -9.89 35.41 -35.40
C ALA A 355 -11.06 35.69 -34.45
N GLN A 356 -11.23 36.97 -34.16
CA GLN A 356 -12.39 37.57 -33.53
C GLN A 356 -13.64 37.41 -34.40
N LEU A 357 -14.77 37.07 -33.78
CA LEU A 357 -16.10 37.37 -34.28
C LEU A 357 -16.84 38.15 -33.20
N GLY A 358 -17.01 39.45 -33.45
CA GLY A 358 -17.81 40.35 -32.64
C GLY A 358 -19.28 40.26 -33.02
N LEU A 359 -20.14 40.13 -32.01
CA LEU A 359 -21.55 40.47 -32.08
C LEU A 359 -21.90 41.25 -30.80
N GLY A 360 -22.24 42.52 -30.98
CA GLY A 360 -22.70 43.41 -29.92
C GLY A 360 -24.15 43.10 -29.55
N LEU A 361 -24.37 42.86 -28.27
CA LEU A 361 -25.67 42.88 -27.62
C LEU A 361 -25.52 43.73 -26.36
N ASP A 362 -26.34 44.78 -26.24
CA ASP A 362 -26.34 45.71 -25.12
C ASP A 362 -26.64 44.97 -23.81
N ASP A 363 -25.66 45.02 -22.92
CA ASP A 363 -25.64 44.29 -21.66
C ASP A 363 -26.25 45.13 -20.53
N THR A 364 -27.46 44.77 -20.10
CA THR A 364 -28.14 45.36 -18.93
C THR A 364 -27.81 44.64 -17.61
N ARG A 365 -26.69 43.89 -17.51
CA ARG A 365 -26.25 43.29 -16.25
C ARG A 365 -25.76 44.37 -15.26
N PRO A 366 -26.02 44.21 -13.95
CA PRO A 366 -25.49 45.13 -12.94
C PRO A 366 -23.95 45.09 -12.95
N LYS A 367 -23.33 46.28 -12.96
CA LYS A 367 -21.86 46.44 -12.98
C LYS A 367 -21.24 45.67 -11.79
N PRO A 368 -20.20 44.83 -12.03
CA PRO A 368 -19.47 44.20 -10.95
C PRO A 368 -18.81 45.27 -10.07
N ALA A 369 -18.72 44.97 -8.77
CA ALA A 369 -18.06 45.82 -7.78
C ALA A 369 -16.68 46.28 -8.27
N VAL A 370 -16.45 47.59 -8.19
CA VAL A 370 -15.23 48.26 -8.61
C VAL A 370 -14.02 47.60 -7.92
N ARG A 371 -13.14 46.97 -8.72
CA ARG A 371 -11.84 46.48 -8.27
C ARG A 371 -11.00 47.67 -7.75
N PRO A 372 -10.27 47.55 -6.64
CA PRO A 372 -9.32 48.57 -6.24
C PRO A 372 -8.22 48.68 -7.30
N ALA A 373 -7.95 49.91 -7.75
CA ALA A 373 -6.90 50.22 -8.70
C ALA A 373 -5.54 49.93 -8.05
N GLY A 374 -4.78 48.96 -8.59
CA GLY A 374 -3.43 48.64 -8.11
C GLY A 374 -2.97 47.19 -8.31
N ALA A 375 -3.86 46.25 -8.61
CA ALA A 375 -3.46 44.88 -8.92
C ALA A 375 -3.04 44.78 -10.40
N LEU A 376 -1.72 44.76 -10.64
CA LEU A 376 -1.17 44.23 -11.90
C LEU A 376 -1.77 42.84 -12.13
N ASP A 377 -2.30 42.58 -13.34
CA ASP A 377 -2.75 41.24 -13.73
C ASP A 377 -1.54 40.31 -13.77
N VAL A 378 -1.22 39.70 -12.62
CA VAL A 378 -0.26 38.59 -12.56
C VAL A 378 -0.91 37.44 -13.32
N VAL A 379 -0.35 37.09 -14.48
CA VAL A 379 -0.72 35.87 -15.20
C VAL A 379 -0.22 34.70 -14.35
N VAL A 380 -1.08 34.18 -13.49
CA VAL A 380 -0.80 33.00 -12.67
C VAL A 380 -1.10 31.76 -13.52
N THR A 381 -0.11 30.92 -13.78
CA THR A 381 -0.30 29.61 -14.43
C THR A 381 -1.21 28.70 -13.59
N PRO A 382 -1.91 27.70 -14.18
CA PRO A 382 -2.70 26.76 -13.41
C PRO A 382 -1.92 26.09 -12.26
N GLN A 383 -0.65 25.75 -12.49
CA GLN A 383 0.28 25.23 -11.49
C GLN A 383 0.47 26.20 -10.32
N GLU A 384 0.83 27.46 -10.60
CA GLU A 384 1.03 28.47 -9.56
C GLU A 384 -0.26 28.72 -8.78
N ARG A 385 -1.43 28.66 -9.44
CA ARG A 385 -2.73 28.80 -8.77
C ARG A 385 -3.01 27.64 -7.82
N ALA A 386 -2.70 26.41 -8.22
CA ALA A 386 -2.85 25.23 -7.36
C ALA A 386 -1.93 25.32 -6.14
N THR A 387 -0.67 25.73 -6.34
CA THR A 387 0.30 25.94 -5.24
C THR A 387 -0.16 27.05 -4.30
N ALA A 388 -0.54 28.22 -4.84
CA ALA A 388 -1.03 29.34 -4.04
C ALA A 388 -2.27 28.95 -3.22
N ARG A 389 -3.18 28.16 -3.79
CA ARG A 389 -4.37 27.68 -3.08
C ARG A 389 -4.03 26.71 -1.96
N ARG A 390 -3.08 25.78 -2.18
CA ARG A 390 -2.60 24.88 -1.13
C ARG A 390 -2.03 25.69 0.04
N ASP A 391 -1.16 26.65 -0.27
CA ASP A 391 -0.47 27.44 0.75
C ASP A 391 -1.43 28.38 1.50
N GLU A 392 -2.44 28.94 0.80
CA GLU A 392 -3.54 29.70 1.40
C GLU A 392 -4.31 28.86 2.42
N LEU A 393 -4.72 27.65 2.02
CA LEU A 393 -5.53 26.75 2.86
C LEU A 393 -4.73 26.15 4.02
N ALA A 394 -3.46 25.82 3.82
CA ALA A 394 -2.59 25.29 4.87
C ALA A 394 -2.31 26.32 5.99
N ARG A 395 -2.38 27.62 5.69
CA ARG A 395 -2.26 28.70 6.70
C ARG A 395 -3.54 28.92 7.51
N GLN A 396 -4.69 28.44 7.03
CA GLN A 396 -5.97 28.62 7.70
C GLN A 396 -6.15 27.57 8.79
N LYS A 397 -6.40 28.01 10.03
CA LYS A 397 -6.62 27.10 11.16
C LYS A 397 -7.93 26.31 11.01
N PHE A 398 -7.94 25.10 11.57
CA PHE A 398 -9.13 24.32 11.83
C PHE A 398 -9.57 24.59 13.27
N ASP A 399 -10.54 25.48 13.44
CA ASP A 399 -11.07 25.84 14.76
C ASP A 399 -12.39 25.13 15.03
N ARG A 400 -12.30 24.02 15.76
CA ARG A 400 -13.45 23.18 16.13
C ARG A 400 -14.45 23.90 17.03
N ALA A 401 -14.01 24.89 17.79
CA ALA A 401 -14.89 25.67 18.67
C ALA A 401 -15.77 26.65 17.88
N GLY A 402 -15.40 26.96 16.64
CA GLY A 402 -16.17 27.82 15.73
C GLY A 402 -17.32 27.13 15.00
N TYR A 403 -17.46 25.79 15.14
CA TYR A 403 -18.52 25.04 14.46
C TYR A 403 -19.85 25.12 15.20
N GLU A 404 -20.94 25.34 14.47
CA GLU A 404 -22.28 25.57 15.02
C GLU A 404 -23.08 24.26 15.11
N THR A 405 -23.71 23.98 16.25
CA THR A 405 -24.77 22.96 16.35
C THR A 405 -26.11 23.61 16.04
N VAL A 406 -26.79 23.14 14.99
CA VAL A 406 -28.08 23.68 14.52
C VAL A 406 -29.23 22.91 15.14
N SER A 407 -29.91 23.51 16.11
CA SER A 407 -30.98 22.88 16.89
C SER A 407 -32.41 23.33 16.49
N ASP A 408 -32.55 24.21 15.50
CA ASP A 408 -33.84 24.73 15.05
C ASP A 408 -33.93 24.94 13.52
N LEU A 409 -35.15 24.89 12.98
CA LEU A 409 -35.42 25.03 11.54
C LEU A 409 -35.11 26.43 10.99
N ALA A 410 -35.22 27.49 11.79
CA ALA A 410 -34.95 28.85 11.31
C ALA A 410 -33.45 29.04 11.06
N THR A 411 -32.60 28.48 11.92
CA THR A 411 -31.15 28.44 11.77
C THR A 411 -30.75 27.58 10.57
N LEU A 412 -31.32 26.38 10.43
CA LEU A 412 -31.10 25.55 9.23
C LEU A 412 -31.48 26.29 7.94
N GLY A 413 -32.61 27.00 7.94
CA GLY A 413 -33.05 27.82 6.81
C GLY A 413 -32.04 28.91 6.41
N ARG A 414 -31.35 29.54 7.38
CA ARG A 414 -30.29 30.53 7.09
C ARG A 414 -29.07 29.91 6.42
N TRP A 415 -28.68 28.69 6.82
CA TRP A 415 -27.58 27.96 6.20
C TRP A 415 -27.92 27.55 4.77
N ILE A 416 -29.14 27.04 4.54
CA ILE A 416 -29.63 26.65 3.21
C ILE A 416 -29.72 27.87 2.28
N ALA A 417 -30.24 29.00 2.76
CA ALA A 417 -30.34 30.22 1.98
C ALA A 417 -28.96 30.71 1.52
N GLN A 418 -27.98 30.73 2.42
CA GLN A 418 -26.60 31.11 2.07
C GLN A 418 -25.95 30.14 1.09
N ALA A 419 -26.10 28.83 1.31
CA ALA A 419 -25.61 27.80 0.38
C ALA A 419 -26.22 27.95 -1.02
N THR A 420 -27.51 28.25 -1.09
CA THR A 420 -28.24 28.47 -2.35
C THR A 420 -27.77 29.72 -3.06
N ASP A 421 -27.58 30.84 -2.33
CA ASP A 421 -27.11 32.12 -2.87
C ASP A 421 -25.68 32.01 -3.45
N GLN A 422 -24.80 31.26 -2.79
CA GLN A 422 -23.42 31.05 -3.28
C GLN A 422 -23.25 29.88 -4.26
N HIS A 423 -24.32 29.16 -4.59
CA HIS A 423 -24.33 28.02 -5.52
C HIS A 423 -23.41 26.83 -5.15
N LEU A 424 -22.95 26.74 -3.90
CA LEU A 424 -22.10 25.63 -3.45
C LEU A 424 -22.22 25.39 -1.94
N VAL A 425 -22.04 24.13 -1.52
CA VAL A 425 -22.02 23.73 -0.11
C VAL A 425 -21.21 22.45 0.08
N GLY A 426 -20.35 22.43 1.10
CA GLY A 426 -19.74 21.18 1.59
C GLY A 426 -20.76 20.41 2.42
N ILE A 427 -20.86 19.10 2.25
CA ILE A 427 -21.83 18.24 2.93
C ILE A 427 -21.17 16.98 3.48
N ASP A 428 -21.77 16.44 4.53
CA ASP A 428 -21.52 15.10 5.07
C ASP A 428 -22.84 14.58 5.66
N ILE A 429 -23.32 13.43 5.20
CA ILE A 429 -24.52 12.77 5.71
C ILE A 429 -24.10 11.68 6.67
N VAL A 430 -24.46 11.87 7.94
CA VAL A 430 -24.06 10.98 9.03
C VAL A 430 -25.12 9.92 9.22
N THR A 431 -24.71 8.65 9.27
CA THR A 431 -25.60 7.49 9.39
C THR A 431 -25.28 6.62 10.61
N ASP A 432 -26.23 5.79 11.05
CA ASP A 432 -26.07 4.83 12.15
C ASP A 432 -25.42 3.50 11.75
N SER A 433 -25.27 3.26 10.44
CA SER A 433 -24.78 1.99 9.90
C SER A 433 -23.83 2.21 8.72
N PRO A 434 -22.76 1.41 8.62
CA PRO A 434 -21.93 1.36 7.42
C PRO A 434 -22.58 0.59 6.26
N ASP A 435 -23.68 -0.16 6.50
CA ASP A 435 -24.44 -0.83 5.44
C ASP A 435 -25.35 0.19 4.74
N PRO A 436 -25.07 0.56 3.47
CA PRO A 436 -25.83 1.61 2.77
C PRO A 436 -27.30 1.27 2.58
N MET A 437 -27.65 -0.02 2.57
CA MET A 437 -29.03 -0.47 2.38
C MET A 437 -29.89 -0.28 3.63
N ARG A 438 -29.27 -0.21 4.82
CA ARG A 438 -29.94 -0.17 6.13
C ARG A 438 -29.67 1.10 6.92
N ALA A 439 -28.71 1.90 6.48
CA ALA A 439 -28.33 3.16 7.10
C ALA A 439 -29.51 4.13 7.23
N GLU A 440 -29.72 4.63 8.43
CA GLU A 440 -30.64 5.72 8.74
C GLU A 440 -29.87 7.01 9.01
N ILE A 441 -30.42 8.15 8.57
CA ILE A 441 -29.78 9.45 8.77
C ILE A 441 -29.92 9.87 10.24
N ILE A 442 -28.77 10.14 10.86
CA ILE A 442 -28.67 10.63 12.25
C ILE A 442 -28.30 12.10 12.32
N GLY A 443 -27.74 12.67 11.25
CA GLY A 443 -27.44 14.09 11.15
C GLY A 443 -26.89 14.49 9.79
N VAL A 444 -26.79 15.80 9.57
CA VAL A 444 -26.25 16.40 8.35
C VAL A 444 -25.27 17.50 8.73
N ALA A 445 -24.06 17.48 8.20
CA ALA A 445 -23.14 18.61 8.33
C ALA A 445 -23.11 19.43 7.03
N LEU A 446 -22.96 20.76 7.19
CA LEU A 446 -22.86 21.71 6.08
C LEU A 446 -21.63 22.60 6.28
N ALA A 447 -20.91 22.91 5.20
CA ALA A 447 -19.83 23.88 5.20
C ALA A 447 -20.05 24.94 4.10
N LEU A 448 -20.03 26.21 4.48
CA LEU A 448 -20.20 27.33 3.55
C LEU A 448 -18.85 27.90 3.08
N ALA A 449 -17.85 27.87 3.95
CA ALA A 449 -16.49 28.32 3.68
C ALA A 449 -15.51 27.60 4.63
N PRO A 450 -14.20 27.60 4.33
CA PRO A 450 -13.19 27.14 5.27
C PRO A 450 -13.38 27.72 6.68
N GLY A 451 -13.56 26.86 7.68
CA GLY A 451 -13.79 27.26 9.07
C GLY A 451 -15.22 27.74 9.39
N ARG A 452 -16.14 27.75 8.41
CA ARG A 452 -17.57 28.01 8.59
C ARG A 452 -18.37 26.76 8.25
N ALA A 453 -18.55 25.90 9.25
CA ALA A 453 -19.32 24.67 9.15
C ALA A 453 -20.26 24.49 10.34
N CYS A 454 -21.31 23.70 10.14
CA CYS A 454 -22.28 23.36 11.16
C CYS A 454 -22.66 21.87 11.12
N TYR A 455 -23.20 21.36 12.22
CA TYR A 455 -23.82 20.05 12.32
C TYR A 455 -25.30 20.19 12.71
N VAL A 456 -26.16 19.50 11.97
CA VAL A 456 -27.62 19.41 12.20
C VAL A 456 -27.91 18.01 12.76
N PRO A 457 -28.04 17.84 14.08
CA PRO A 457 -28.38 16.56 14.69
C PRO A 457 -29.87 16.23 14.47
N LEU A 458 -30.17 15.02 13.98
CA LEU A 458 -31.52 14.58 13.57
C LEU A 458 -31.96 13.26 14.23
N GLY A 459 -31.03 12.48 14.81
CA GLY A 459 -31.30 11.11 15.24
C GLY A 459 -30.54 10.65 16.48
N HIS A 460 -29.94 11.55 17.27
CA HIS A 460 -29.27 11.16 18.52
C HIS A 460 -30.29 10.69 19.58
N ARG A 461 -29.93 9.64 20.30
CA ARG A 461 -30.76 8.93 21.29
C ARG A 461 -30.07 8.89 22.64
N ARG A 462 -30.87 8.91 23.71
CA ARG A 462 -30.37 8.78 25.09
C ARG A 462 -29.90 7.35 25.38
N GLY A 463 -28.83 7.24 26.18
CA GLY A 463 -28.21 5.97 26.58
C GLY A 463 -28.96 5.17 27.65
N ASP A 464 -29.91 5.78 28.35
CA ASP A 464 -30.62 5.15 29.47
C ASP A 464 -32.03 4.70 29.04
N ASP A 465 -32.13 3.41 28.66
CA ASP A 465 -33.08 2.43 29.19
C ASP A 465 -33.07 1.19 28.26
N LEU A 466 -32.50 0.08 28.75
CA LEU A 466 -32.44 -1.20 28.03
C LEU A 466 -33.84 -1.79 27.73
N LEU A 467 -34.89 -1.28 28.38
CA LEU A 467 -36.27 -1.74 28.24
C LEU A 467 -37.21 -0.71 27.60
N ALA A 468 -36.88 0.59 27.60
CA ALA A 468 -37.76 1.64 27.06
C ALA A 468 -37.25 2.30 25.76
N GLY A 469 -36.08 1.92 25.23
CA GLY A 469 -35.56 2.46 23.98
C GLY A 469 -35.45 3.98 24.06
N GLY A 470 -34.50 4.47 24.86
CA GLY A 470 -34.30 5.89 25.17
C GLY A 470 -34.68 6.82 24.01
N GLY A 471 -35.63 7.72 24.28
CA GLY A 471 -36.15 8.66 23.28
C GLY A 471 -35.07 9.58 22.70
N LEU A 472 -35.45 10.39 21.71
CA LEU A 472 -34.55 11.35 21.08
C LEU A 472 -33.96 12.32 22.13
N THR A 473 -32.67 12.61 21.98
CA THR A 473 -32.00 13.65 22.77
C THR A 473 -32.64 15.02 22.48
N PRO A 474 -33.00 15.83 23.50
CA PRO A 474 -33.57 17.16 23.27
C PRO A 474 -32.60 18.09 22.53
N GLY A 475 -33.13 19.15 21.92
CA GLY A 475 -32.31 20.15 21.21
C GLY A 475 -31.90 19.73 19.81
N GLN A 476 -32.63 18.79 19.21
CA GLN A 476 -32.47 18.37 17.82
C GLN A 476 -33.65 18.84 16.97
N VAL A 477 -33.40 19.02 15.68
CA VAL A 477 -34.46 19.34 14.72
C VAL A 477 -35.23 18.07 14.38
N ASP A 478 -36.55 18.20 14.16
CA ASP A 478 -37.33 17.09 13.61
C ASP A 478 -36.75 16.65 12.26
N ARG A 479 -36.44 15.35 12.13
CA ARG A 479 -35.74 14.79 10.97
C ARG A 479 -36.49 15.04 9.67
N ASP A 480 -37.79 14.74 9.65
CA ASP A 480 -38.58 14.82 8.43
C ASP A 480 -38.77 16.28 8.00
N ALA A 481 -38.98 17.19 8.96
CA ALA A 481 -39.01 18.64 8.68
C ALA A 481 -37.67 19.18 8.17
N ALA A 482 -36.54 18.75 8.76
CA ALA A 482 -35.21 19.15 8.31
C ALA A 482 -34.90 18.66 6.90
N LEU A 483 -35.20 17.39 6.60
CA LEU A 483 -35.02 16.80 5.27
C LEU A 483 -35.93 17.45 4.23
N ALA A 484 -37.18 17.76 4.58
CA ALA A 484 -38.08 18.51 3.71
C ALA A 484 -37.54 19.91 3.38
N LEU A 485 -36.91 20.58 4.35
CA LEU A 485 -36.30 21.90 4.17
C LEU A 485 -35.01 21.85 3.33
N LEU A 486 -34.18 20.82 3.52
CA LEU A 486 -32.94 20.61 2.77
C LEU A 486 -33.19 20.18 1.31
N ARG A 487 -34.27 19.44 1.07
CA ARG A 487 -34.57 18.78 -0.21
C ARG A 487 -34.43 19.71 -1.44
N PRO A 488 -35.02 20.92 -1.49
CA PRO A 488 -34.89 21.79 -2.67
C PRO A 488 -33.45 22.13 -3.03
N MET A 489 -32.58 22.35 -2.03
CA MET A 489 -31.16 22.64 -2.25
C MET A 489 -30.39 21.39 -2.70
N LEU A 490 -30.67 20.24 -2.08
CA LEU A 490 -30.03 18.96 -2.41
C LEU A 490 -30.39 18.48 -3.82
N GLU A 491 -31.65 18.64 -4.25
CA GLU A 491 -32.13 18.25 -5.59
C GLU A 491 -31.81 19.30 -6.68
N SER A 492 -31.42 20.52 -6.29
CA SER A 492 -31.13 21.58 -7.25
C SER A 492 -29.82 21.33 -8.01
N PRO A 493 -29.83 21.33 -9.35
CA PRO A 493 -28.59 21.27 -10.13
C PRO A 493 -27.78 22.57 -10.06
N ALA A 494 -28.37 23.67 -9.59
CA ALA A 494 -27.73 24.99 -9.48
C ALA A 494 -26.88 25.17 -8.21
N VAL A 495 -26.92 24.20 -7.29
CA VAL A 495 -26.08 24.20 -6.07
C VAL A 495 -25.17 22.99 -6.14
N LEU A 496 -23.85 23.19 -6.15
CA LEU A 496 -22.86 22.12 -6.12
C LEU A 496 -22.72 21.58 -4.69
N LYS A 497 -22.90 20.27 -4.51
CA LYS A 497 -22.66 19.58 -3.24
C LYS A 497 -21.28 18.92 -3.25
N ILE A 498 -20.47 19.24 -2.26
CA ILE A 498 -19.07 18.80 -2.18
C ILE A 498 -18.94 17.88 -0.97
N GLY A 499 -18.41 16.67 -1.14
CA GLY A 499 -18.22 15.73 -0.04
C GLY A 499 -17.13 14.72 -0.31
N HIS A 500 -16.97 13.75 0.58
CA HIS A 500 -16.02 12.64 0.48
C HIS A 500 -16.79 11.32 0.46
N ASP A 501 -16.55 10.49 -0.56
CA ASP A 501 -17.28 9.20 -0.73
C ASP A 501 -18.81 9.37 -0.80
N LEU A 502 -19.25 10.32 -1.63
CA LEU A 502 -20.65 10.76 -1.71
C LEU A 502 -21.62 9.65 -2.11
N LYS A 503 -21.13 8.52 -2.61
CA LYS A 503 -21.98 7.36 -2.93
C LYS A 503 -22.74 6.86 -1.69
N ALA A 504 -22.12 6.89 -0.51
CA ALA A 504 -22.78 6.53 0.75
C ALA A 504 -23.87 7.53 1.12
N ASP A 505 -23.60 8.83 0.99
CA ASP A 505 -24.59 9.91 1.20
C ASP A 505 -25.80 9.76 0.27
N LEU A 506 -25.55 9.46 -1.02
CA LEU A 506 -26.61 9.22 -2.00
C LEU A 506 -27.52 8.06 -1.58
N HIS A 507 -26.97 6.97 -1.04
CA HIS A 507 -27.76 5.84 -0.54
C HIS A 507 -28.67 6.25 0.61
N ALA A 508 -28.14 7.03 1.56
CA ALA A 508 -28.89 7.50 2.71
C ALA A 508 -30.05 8.43 2.31
N VAL A 509 -29.78 9.47 1.53
CA VAL A 509 -30.80 10.49 1.21
C VAL A 509 -31.90 9.97 0.28
N VAL A 510 -31.60 9.02 -0.61
CA VAL A 510 -32.62 8.48 -1.53
C VAL A 510 -33.62 7.56 -0.82
N ARG A 511 -33.30 7.02 0.36
CA ARG A 511 -34.30 6.34 1.24
C ARG A 511 -35.40 7.31 1.70
N HIS A 512 -35.08 8.59 1.78
CA HIS A 512 -36.02 9.66 2.13
C HIS A 512 -36.60 10.39 0.90
N GLY A 513 -36.49 9.79 -0.29
CA GLY A 513 -37.05 10.34 -1.52
C GLY A 513 -36.35 11.59 -2.05
N ILE A 514 -35.09 11.82 -1.65
CA ILE A 514 -34.27 12.95 -2.10
C ILE A 514 -33.31 12.47 -3.20
N ALA A 515 -33.34 13.11 -4.36
CA ALA A 515 -32.43 12.83 -5.47
C ALA A 515 -31.29 13.86 -5.54
N LEU A 516 -30.15 13.58 -4.91
CA LEU A 516 -29.01 14.50 -4.92
C LEU A 516 -28.52 14.78 -6.35
N ALA A 517 -28.47 16.05 -6.74
CA ALA A 517 -28.00 16.51 -8.05
C ALA A 517 -26.67 17.28 -7.91
N SER A 518 -25.88 17.45 -8.98
CA SER A 518 -24.65 18.27 -8.99
C SER A 518 -23.72 18.04 -7.79
N LEU A 519 -22.90 17.00 -7.89
CA LEU A 519 -22.00 16.55 -6.82
C LEU A 519 -20.53 16.65 -7.24
N ASP A 520 -19.64 16.95 -6.30
CA ASP A 520 -18.20 16.75 -6.43
C ASP A 520 -17.66 15.93 -5.25
N ASP A 521 -16.90 14.88 -5.57
CA ASP A 521 -16.38 13.92 -4.59
C ASP A 521 -14.85 14.03 -4.48
N VAL A 522 -14.38 14.52 -3.34
CA VAL A 522 -12.95 14.79 -3.12
C VAL A 522 -12.11 13.52 -3.04
N GLN A 523 -12.70 12.37 -2.69
CA GLN A 523 -12.02 11.08 -2.77
C GLN A 523 -11.68 10.77 -4.22
N LEU A 524 -12.65 10.95 -5.13
CA LEU A 524 -12.48 10.67 -6.55
C LEU A 524 -11.60 11.70 -7.26
N MET A 525 -11.67 12.98 -6.85
CA MET A 525 -10.76 14.01 -7.35
C MET A 525 -9.31 13.68 -6.97
N SER A 526 -9.06 13.27 -5.72
CA SER A 526 -7.72 12.81 -5.32
C SER A 526 -7.32 11.53 -6.06
N TYR A 527 -8.25 10.60 -6.24
CA TYR A 527 -7.99 9.34 -6.93
C TYR A 527 -7.51 9.54 -8.36
N VAL A 528 -8.14 10.41 -9.16
CA VAL A 528 -7.66 10.65 -10.54
C VAL A 528 -6.31 11.36 -10.60
N LEU A 529 -5.92 12.08 -9.54
CA LEU A 529 -4.66 12.80 -9.46
C LEU A 529 -3.52 11.90 -8.97
N ASP A 530 -3.79 11.06 -7.97
CA ASP A 530 -2.75 10.43 -7.14
C ASP A 530 -2.93 8.91 -6.99
N ALA A 531 -3.73 8.23 -7.83
CA ALA A 531 -3.95 6.78 -7.77
C ALA A 531 -2.62 6.00 -7.82
N GLY A 532 -2.35 5.22 -6.77
CA GLY A 532 -1.11 4.44 -6.63
C GLY A 532 0.04 5.18 -5.93
N VAL A 533 -0.14 6.47 -5.59
CA VAL A 533 0.84 7.26 -4.83
C VAL A 533 0.56 7.20 -3.33
N ALA A 534 -0.68 7.46 -2.91
CA ALA A 534 -1.06 7.57 -1.51
C ALA A 534 -2.55 7.23 -1.29
N PRO A 535 -2.99 6.97 -0.04
CA PRO A 535 -4.40 6.72 0.28
C PRO A 535 -5.31 7.94 0.01
N HIS A 536 -6.60 7.68 -0.22
CA HIS A 536 -7.61 8.71 -0.53
C HIS A 536 -8.62 8.94 0.61
N GLY A 537 -8.30 8.52 1.84
CA GLY A 537 -9.12 8.78 3.03
C GLY A 537 -9.13 10.26 3.39
N LEU A 538 -10.25 10.78 3.89
CA LEU A 538 -10.40 12.22 4.17
C LEU A 538 -9.33 12.76 5.13
N ALA A 539 -9.07 12.02 6.22
CA ALA A 539 -8.03 12.36 7.19
C ALA A 539 -6.62 12.31 6.57
N ASP A 540 -6.33 11.31 5.73
CA ASP A 540 -5.05 11.19 5.03
C ASP A 540 -4.82 12.39 4.09
N LEU A 541 -5.88 12.85 3.41
CA LEU A 541 -5.84 14.00 2.52
C LEU A 541 -5.64 15.30 3.29
N ALA A 542 -6.36 15.50 4.38
CA ALA A 542 -6.21 16.68 5.23
C ALA A 542 -4.80 16.76 5.84
N HIS A 543 -4.25 15.65 6.32
CA HIS A 543 -2.88 15.58 6.83
C HIS A 543 -1.87 15.89 5.73
N ARG A 544 -1.96 15.23 4.57
CA ARG A 544 -1.01 15.39 3.47
C ARG A 544 -0.98 16.80 2.90
N HIS A 545 -2.13 17.43 2.75
CA HIS A 545 -2.22 18.72 2.05
C HIS A 545 -2.17 19.92 2.98
N PHE A 546 -2.59 19.78 4.24
CA PHE A 546 -2.69 20.89 5.19
C PHE A 546 -1.94 20.65 6.50
N GLY A 547 -1.32 19.48 6.70
CA GLY A 547 -0.70 19.11 7.98
C GLY A 547 -1.70 18.94 9.12
N HIS A 548 -3.00 18.84 8.81
CA HIS A 548 -4.08 18.80 9.79
C HIS A 548 -4.33 17.39 10.30
N GLU A 549 -4.38 17.22 11.62
CA GLU A 549 -4.72 15.96 12.28
C GLU A 549 -6.23 15.95 12.58
N ALA A 550 -6.99 15.29 11.70
CA ALA A 550 -8.44 15.15 11.81
C ALA A 550 -8.85 14.41 13.10
N LEU A 551 -10.00 14.80 13.67
CA LEU A 551 -10.58 14.11 14.81
C LEU A 551 -11.01 12.70 14.39
N ALA A 552 -10.48 11.67 15.03
CA ALA A 552 -10.82 10.31 14.64
C ALA A 552 -12.12 9.86 15.32
N LEU A 553 -12.95 9.07 14.63
CA LEU A 553 -14.19 8.51 15.19
C LEU A 553 -13.94 7.79 16.51
N VAL A 554 -12.78 7.16 16.62
CA VAL A 554 -12.34 6.43 17.81
C VAL A 554 -12.14 7.32 19.05
N ASP A 555 -11.77 8.59 18.87
CA ASP A 555 -11.55 9.52 19.95
C ASP A 555 -12.88 10.01 20.55
N ILE A 556 -13.95 9.98 19.74
CA ILE A 556 -15.30 10.34 20.19
C ILE A 556 -16.16 9.13 20.58
N ALA A 557 -15.95 7.97 19.94
CA ALA A 557 -16.80 6.80 20.08
C ALA A 557 -16.13 5.60 20.76
N GLY A 558 -14.81 5.57 20.90
CA GLY A 558 -14.08 4.40 21.42
C GLY A 558 -13.78 3.32 20.36
N LYS A 559 -13.33 2.13 20.80
CA LYS A 559 -12.83 1.05 19.92
C LYS A 559 -13.57 -0.28 20.12
N GLY A 560 -13.65 -1.07 19.05
CA GLY A 560 -14.04 -2.47 19.09
C GLY A 560 -15.47 -2.68 19.60
N LYS A 561 -15.71 -3.77 20.33
CA LYS A 561 -17.05 -4.09 20.86
C LYS A 561 -17.58 -3.08 21.89
N ALA A 562 -16.71 -2.26 22.46
CA ALA A 562 -17.06 -1.21 23.41
C ALA A 562 -17.26 0.15 22.73
N GLN A 563 -17.13 0.24 21.41
CA GLN A 563 -17.42 1.45 20.66
C GLN A 563 -18.90 1.83 20.82
N VAL A 564 -19.15 3.07 21.21
CA VAL A 564 -20.48 3.62 21.34
C VAL A 564 -21.06 3.83 19.93
N PRO A 565 -22.25 3.31 19.62
CA PRO A 565 -22.94 3.60 18.37
C PRO A 565 -23.10 5.11 18.16
N PHE A 566 -22.97 5.60 16.93
CA PHE A 566 -22.88 7.04 16.67
C PHE A 566 -24.15 7.78 17.14
N GLU A 567 -25.32 7.18 16.95
CA GLU A 567 -26.60 7.72 17.40
C GLU A 567 -26.70 7.86 18.92
N ARG A 568 -25.80 7.24 19.69
CA ARG A 568 -25.74 7.37 21.16
C ARG A 568 -24.62 8.29 21.64
N LEU A 569 -23.90 8.94 20.73
CA LEU A 569 -22.90 9.94 21.09
C LEU A 569 -23.58 11.23 21.54
N GLU A 570 -22.98 11.89 22.52
CA GLU A 570 -23.36 13.24 22.91
C GLU A 570 -23.19 14.21 21.75
N ILE A 571 -24.20 15.05 21.51
CA ILE A 571 -24.22 16.00 20.37
C ILE A 571 -23.00 16.93 20.41
N ASP A 572 -22.61 17.39 21.60
CA ASP A 572 -21.43 18.26 21.80
C ASP A 572 -20.11 17.60 21.39
N ARG A 573 -20.04 16.26 21.37
CA ARG A 573 -18.88 15.50 20.87
C ARG A 573 -19.01 15.18 19.38
N ALA A 574 -20.23 14.98 18.90
CA ALA A 574 -20.51 14.69 17.49
C ALA A 574 -20.33 15.93 16.60
N CYS A 575 -20.78 17.10 17.03
CA CYS A 575 -20.74 18.33 16.22
C CYS A 575 -19.32 18.68 15.73
N PRO A 576 -18.29 18.77 16.59
CA PRO A 576 -16.93 19.06 16.14
C PRO A 576 -16.39 18.05 15.13
N TYR A 577 -16.77 16.78 15.25
CA TYR A 577 -16.37 15.73 14.31
C TYR A 577 -17.07 15.92 12.95
N CYS A 578 -18.40 15.92 12.91
CA CYS A 578 -19.17 16.00 11.67
C CYS A 578 -18.93 17.30 10.91
N ALA A 579 -18.90 18.45 11.61
CA ALA A 579 -18.65 19.74 10.97
C ALA A 579 -17.23 19.83 10.40
N GLU A 580 -16.23 19.22 11.06
CA GLU A 580 -14.86 19.15 10.55
C GLU A 580 -14.77 18.33 9.26
N GLN A 581 -15.53 17.23 9.13
CA GLN A 581 -15.57 16.41 7.92
C GLN A 581 -16.04 17.24 6.70
N ALA A 582 -17.15 17.98 6.84
CA ALA A 582 -17.67 18.85 5.79
C ALA A 582 -16.72 20.03 5.47
N ASP A 583 -16.08 20.63 6.48
CA ASP A 583 -15.06 21.69 6.31
C ASP A 583 -13.83 21.16 5.55
N MET A 584 -13.30 19.99 5.95
CA MET A 584 -12.17 19.34 5.29
C MET A 584 -12.50 19.01 3.83
N ALA A 585 -13.68 18.44 3.55
CA ALA A 585 -14.10 18.16 2.19
C ALA A 585 -14.13 19.45 1.34
N LEU A 586 -14.73 20.53 1.85
CA LEU A 586 -14.78 21.82 1.13
C LEU A 586 -13.39 22.40 0.87
N ARG A 587 -12.48 22.34 1.86
CA ARG A 587 -11.08 22.80 1.71
C ARG A 587 -10.32 21.97 0.68
N LEU A 588 -10.45 20.65 0.74
CA LEU A 588 -9.84 19.75 -0.24
C LEU A 588 -10.36 20.01 -1.63
N TRP A 589 -11.67 20.17 -1.83
CA TRP A 589 -12.23 20.51 -3.14
C TRP A 589 -11.63 21.79 -3.71
N ARG A 590 -11.48 22.85 -2.90
CA ARG A 590 -10.86 24.12 -3.36
C ARG A 590 -9.44 23.92 -3.87
N LEU A 591 -8.67 23.01 -3.27
CA LEU A 591 -7.32 22.64 -3.71
C LEU A 591 -7.36 21.73 -4.94
N LEU A 592 -8.10 20.63 -4.85
CA LEU A 592 -8.10 19.56 -5.86
C LEU A 592 -8.71 20.05 -7.17
N GLU A 593 -9.69 20.95 -7.16
CA GLU A 593 -10.24 21.56 -8.38
C GLU A 593 -9.16 22.30 -9.18
N ALA A 594 -8.31 23.08 -8.49
CA ALA A 594 -7.19 23.76 -9.12
C ALA A 594 -6.15 22.75 -9.66
N ARG A 595 -5.87 21.68 -8.90
CA ARG A 595 -4.96 20.59 -9.34
C ARG A 595 -5.49 19.84 -10.55
N LEU A 596 -6.79 19.53 -10.62
CA LEU A 596 -7.39 18.84 -11.77
C LEU A 596 -7.15 19.58 -13.08
N VAL A 597 -7.22 20.92 -13.05
CA VAL A 597 -6.91 21.75 -14.22
C VAL A 597 -5.41 21.76 -14.48
N ALA A 598 -4.59 22.02 -13.46
CA ALA A 598 -3.13 22.10 -13.59
C ALA A 598 -2.53 20.80 -14.16
N GLU A 599 -3.01 19.66 -13.67
CA GLU A 599 -2.49 18.34 -14.02
C GLU A 599 -3.25 17.66 -15.15
N ARG A 600 -4.18 18.38 -15.80
CA ARG A 600 -5.02 17.94 -16.94
C ARG A 600 -5.91 16.73 -16.65
N MET A 601 -6.27 16.51 -15.39
CA MET A 601 -7.12 15.39 -14.95
C MET A 601 -8.62 15.72 -14.90
N ARG A 602 -9.01 16.97 -15.19
CA ARG A 602 -10.43 17.38 -15.18
C ARG A 602 -11.32 16.50 -16.07
N THR A 603 -10.88 16.19 -17.29
CA THR A 603 -11.66 15.35 -18.22
C THR A 603 -11.90 13.95 -17.66
N VAL A 604 -10.89 13.33 -17.06
CA VAL A 604 -10.99 11.99 -16.44
C VAL A 604 -12.02 12.03 -15.32
N TYR A 605 -11.89 12.99 -14.40
CA TYR A 605 -12.82 13.15 -13.28
C TYR A 605 -14.26 13.40 -13.75
N GLU A 606 -14.47 14.38 -14.62
CA GLU A 606 -15.81 14.83 -15.01
C GLU A 606 -16.54 13.86 -15.93
N THR A 607 -15.81 13.09 -16.74
CA THR A 607 -16.41 12.20 -17.75
C THR A 607 -16.39 10.73 -17.39
N LEU A 608 -15.57 10.31 -16.41
CA LEU A 608 -15.43 8.92 -16.00
C LEU A 608 -15.83 8.68 -14.54
N GLU A 609 -15.30 9.46 -13.59
CA GLU A 609 -15.52 9.20 -12.16
C GLU A 609 -16.83 9.78 -11.64
N ARG A 610 -16.98 11.10 -11.71
CA ARG A 610 -18.14 11.83 -11.17
C ARG A 610 -19.50 11.27 -11.63
N PRO A 611 -19.75 11.03 -12.93
CA PRO A 611 -21.05 10.52 -13.38
C PRO A 611 -21.32 9.06 -12.98
N LEU A 612 -20.29 8.31 -12.58
CA LEU A 612 -20.43 6.90 -12.22
C LEU A 612 -20.95 6.70 -10.79
N VAL A 613 -20.74 7.67 -9.90
CA VAL A 613 -21.24 7.67 -8.50
C VAL A 613 -22.73 7.32 -8.42
N PRO A 614 -23.65 8.06 -9.08
CA PRO A 614 -25.08 7.76 -9.00
C PRO A 614 -25.46 6.47 -9.73
N VAL A 615 -24.70 6.05 -10.75
CA VAL A 615 -24.94 4.78 -11.47
C VAL A 615 -24.67 3.59 -10.55
N LEU A 616 -23.52 3.58 -9.87
CA LEU A 616 -23.18 2.51 -8.93
C LEU A 616 -24.13 2.47 -7.75
N MET A 617 -24.47 3.63 -7.15
CA MET A 617 -25.48 3.66 -6.08
C MET A 617 -26.79 2.98 -6.51
N ARG A 618 -27.30 3.28 -7.72
CA ARG A 618 -28.52 2.62 -8.24
C ARG A 618 -28.34 1.12 -8.47
N MET A 619 -27.20 0.68 -9.00
CA MET A 619 -26.89 -0.74 -9.17
C MET A 619 -26.87 -1.48 -7.83
N GLU A 620 -26.18 -0.92 -6.84
CA GLU A 620 -26.10 -1.47 -5.48
C GLU A 620 -27.50 -1.58 -4.86
N ARG A 621 -28.34 -0.54 -4.98
CA ARG A 621 -29.73 -0.58 -4.49
C ARG A 621 -30.61 -1.60 -5.19
N ARG A 622 -30.40 -1.85 -6.48
CA ARG A 622 -31.15 -2.89 -7.20
C ARG A 622 -30.78 -4.28 -6.70
N GLY A 623 -29.49 -4.53 -6.50
CA GLY A 623 -28.98 -5.84 -6.08
C GLY A 623 -29.31 -6.97 -7.06
N ILE A 624 -28.90 -8.19 -6.74
CA ILE A 624 -29.17 -9.40 -7.53
C ILE A 624 -29.92 -10.44 -6.71
N ALA A 625 -30.87 -11.15 -7.32
CA ALA A 625 -31.61 -12.22 -6.65
C ALA A 625 -30.81 -13.52 -6.67
N ILE A 626 -30.98 -14.33 -5.61
CA ILE A 626 -30.35 -15.65 -5.49
C ILE A 626 -31.37 -16.72 -5.10
N ASP A 627 -31.19 -17.94 -5.61
CA ASP A 627 -31.90 -19.14 -5.17
C ASP A 627 -31.21 -19.74 -3.93
N ARG A 628 -31.77 -19.42 -2.76
CA ARG A 628 -31.28 -19.91 -1.47
C ARG A 628 -31.40 -21.42 -1.32
N ALA A 629 -32.42 -22.03 -1.90
CA ALA A 629 -32.63 -23.49 -1.80
C ALA A 629 -31.59 -24.23 -2.64
N MET A 630 -31.27 -23.71 -3.84
CA MET A 630 -30.17 -24.22 -4.65
C MET A 630 -28.83 -24.13 -3.91
N LEU A 631 -28.52 -22.97 -3.31
CA LEU A 631 -27.27 -22.80 -2.55
C LEU A 631 -27.18 -23.72 -1.34
N SER A 632 -28.28 -23.91 -0.60
CA SER A 632 -28.33 -24.83 0.54
C SER A 632 -28.07 -26.28 0.13
N ARG A 633 -28.71 -26.74 -0.96
CA ARG A 633 -28.45 -28.07 -1.53
C ARG A 633 -27.00 -28.22 -2.00
N LEU A 634 -26.47 -27.21 -2.71
CA LEU A 634 -25.08 -27.22 -3.17
C LEU A 634 -24.08 -27.24 -2.00
N SER A 635 -24.36 -26.52 -0.90
CA SER A 635 -23.56 -26.59 0.32
C SER A 635 -23.49 -28.02 0.88
N GLY A 636 -24.63 -28.73 0.91
CA GLY A 636 -24.70 -30.14 1.29
C GLY A 636 -23.89 -31.07 0.38
N GLU A 637 -24.01 -30.90 -0.94
CA GLU A 637 -23.23 -31.66 -1.93
C GLU A 637 -21.73 -31.42 -1.78
N LEU A 638 -21.31 -30.16 -1.65
CA LEU A 638 -19.91 -29.78 -1.46
C LEU A 638 -19.36 -30.32 -0.13
N ALA A 639 -20.17 -30.31 0.94
CA ALA A 639 -19.78 -30.89 2.23
C ALA A 639 -19.52 -32.40 2.14
N GLN A 640 -20.40 -33.13 1.46
CA GLN A 640 -20.24 -34.57 1.25
C GLN A 640 -18.99 -34.90 0.41
N LYS A 641 -18.77 -34.15 -0.69
CA LYS A 641 -17.56 -34.30 -1.51
C LYS A 641 -16.29 -33.96 -0.74
N ALA A 642 -16.29 -32.89 0.04
CA ALA A 642 -15.16 -32.50 0.88
C ALA A 642 -14.86 -33.56 1.95
N ALA A 643 -15.87 -34.13 2.59
CA ALA A 643 -15.69 -35.22 3.56
C ALA A 643 -15.13 -36.50 2.92
N ALA A 644 -15.59 -36.84 1.70
CA ALA A 644 -15.06 -37.99 0.95
C ALA A 644 -13.58 -37.77 0.57
N LEU A 645 -13.22 -36.58 0.08
CA LEU A 645 -11.84 -36.22 -0.22
C LEU A 645 -10.97 -36.18 1.04
N GLU A 646 -11.51 -35.71 2.17
CA GLU A 646 -10.80 -35.71 3.45
C GLU A 646 -10.46 -37.14 3.88
N ALA A 647 -11.40 -38.08 3.79
CA ALA A 647 -11.14 -39.49 4.07
C ALA A 647 -10.10 -40.10 3.11
N GLU A 648 -10.14 -39.76 1.82
CA GLU A 648 -9.15 -40.19 0.83
C GLU A 648 -7.75 -39.62 1.16
N VAL A 649 -7.65 -38.33 1.49
CA VAL A 649 -6.38 -37.68 1.87
C VAL A 649 -5.82 -38.27 3.16
N GLN A 650 -6.65 -38.53 4.17
CA GLN A 650 -6.21 -39.19 5.40
C GLN A 650 -5.74 -40.64 5.16
N THR A 651 -6.40 -41.35 4.25
CA THR A 651 -5.96 -42.69 3.83
C THR A 651 -4.60 -42.64 3.14
N LEU A 652 -4.40 -41.68 2.23
CA LEU A 652 -3.11 -41.47 1.53
C LEU A 652 -1.99 -41.02 2.49
N ALA A 653 -2.33 -40.28 3.55
CA ALA A 653 -1.37 -39.84 4.58
C ALA A 653 -1.01 -40.97 5.57
N GLY A 654 -1.83 -42.02 5.64
CA GLY A 654 -1.68 -43.12 6.58
C GLY A 654 -2.07 -42.78 8.03
N GLU A 655 -2.62 -41.59 8.29
CA GLU A 655 -3.14 -41.19 9.60
C GLU A 655 -4.20 -40.08 9.49
N PRO A 656 -5.15 -40.00 10.44
CA PRO A 656 -6.08 -38.88 10.52
C PRO A 656 -5.36 -37.58 10.94
N PHE A 657 -5.67 -36.48 10.25
CA PHE A 657 -5.19 -35.15 10.60
C PHE A 657 -6.14 -34.07 10.08
N ASN A 658 -5.98 -32.84 10.57
CA ASN A 658 -6.79 -31.69 10.16
C ASN A 658 -6.22 -31.06 8.87
N LEU A 659 -6.94 -31.25 7.76
CA LEU A 659 -6.60 -30.67 6.44
C LEU A 659 -6.71 -29.14 6.39
N GLY A 660 -7.37 -28.52 7.38
CA GLY A 660 -7.41 -27.08 7.57
C GLY A 660 -6.18 -26.49 8.25
N SER A 661 -5.26 -27.32 8.77
CA SER A 661 -4.06 -26.89 9.49
C SER A 661 -2.81 -26.96 8.58
N PRO A 662 -2.28 -25.82 8.10
CA PRO A 662 -1.08 -25.78 7.27
C PRO A 662 0.15 -26.46 7.89
N LYS A 663 0.26 -26.43 9.23
CA LYS A 663 1.34 -27.06 9.99
C LYS A 663 1.30 -28.59 9.84
N GLN A 664 0.18 -29.21 10.20
CA GLN A 664 -0.02 -30.66 10.07
C GLN A 664 0.17 -31.16 8.63
N ILE A 665 -0.39 -30.45 7.63
CA ILE A 665 -0.16 -30.75 6.21
C ILE A 665 1.34 -30.75 5.89
N GLY A 666 2.04 -29.71 6.35
CA GLY A 666 3.46 -29.54 6.13
C GLY A 666 4.30 -30.65 6.75
N ASP A 667 3.97 -31.03 8.00
CA ASP A 667 4.63 -32.10 8.73
C ASP A 667 4.42 -33.47 8.06
N ILE A 668 3.25 -33.72 7.48
CA ILE A 668 2.98 -34.95 6.72
C ILE A 668 3.73 -34.95 5.39
N LEU A 669 3.62 -33.89 4.58
CA LEU A 669 4.22 -33.83 3.25
C LEU A 669 5.76 -33.89 3.31
N PHE A 670 6.37 -33.08 4.17
CA PHE A 670 7.82 -32.86 4.17
C PHE A 670 8.53 -33.57 5.33
N GLY A 671 7.83 -33.80 6.44
CA GLY A 671 8.38 -34.56 7.57
C GLY A 671 8.23 -36.07 7.36
N LYS A 672 7.00 -36.56 7.28
CA LYS A 672 6.70 -38.01 7.25
C LYS A 672 6.91 -38.64 5.88
N LEU A 673 6.35 -38.05 4.83
CA LEU A 673 6.49 -38.55 3.45
C LEU A 673 7.83 -38.16 2.82
N GLY A 674 8.57 -37.22 3.43
CA GLY A 674 9.90 -36.81 2.98
C GLY A 674 9.93 -36.23 1.57
N LEU A 675 8.82 -35.65 1.09
CA LEU A 675 8.75 -35.06 -0.25
C LEU A 675 9.75 -33.90 -0.37
N SER A 676 10.44 -33.80 -1.51
CA SER A 676 11.39 -32.72 -1.76
C SER A 676 10.64 -31.43 -2.17
N GLY A 677 11.22 -30.25 -1.90
CA GLY A 677 10.67 -28.95 -2.32
C GLY A 677 10.00 -28.11 -1.23
N GLY A 678 9.86 -28.63 -0.01
CA GLY A 678 9.32 -27.86 1.13
C GLY A 678 10.23 -26.69 1.51
N LYS A 679 9.67 -25.49 1.65
CA LYS A 679 10.35 -24.32 2.24
C LYS A 679 9.72 -24.00 3.58
N LYS A 680 10.52 -23.81 4.64
CA LYS A 680 10.01 -23.34 5.93
C LYS A 680 9.68 -21.85 5.85
N THR A 681 8.53 -21.48 6.40
CA THR A 681 8.09 -20.10 6.58
C THR A 681 8.86 -19.44 7.73
N LYS A 682 8.70 -18.13 7.91
CA LYS A 682 9.36 -17.36 8.99
C LYS A 682 9.08 -17.90 10.40
N THR A 683 7.98 -18.64 10.57
CA THR A 683 7.58 -19.26 11.86
C THR A 683 8.14 -20.68 12.05
N GLY A 684 8.97 -21.17 11.13
CA GLY A 684 9.55 -22.51 11.18
C GLY A 684 8.65 -23.63 10.65
N ALA A 685 7.36 -23.36 10.42
CA ALA A 685 6.43 -24.30 9.80
C ALA A 685 6.68 -24.44 8.29
N TRP A 686 6.48 -25.62 7.72
CA TRP A 686 6.57 -25.82 6.27
C TRP A 686 5.52 -25.01 5.51
N SER A 687 5.91 -24.39 4.41
CA SER A 687 5.01 -23.69 3.49
C SER A 687 4.16 -24.72 2.74
N THR A 688 2.85 -24.56 2.81
CA THR A 688 1.89 -25.36 2.05
C THR A 688 1.02 -24.44 1.19
N SER A 689 1.63 -23.44 0.54
CA SER A 689 0.94 -22.57 -0.41
C SER A 689 0.41 -23.37 -1.61
N ALA A 690 -0.58 -22.83 -2.33
CA ALA A 690 -1.11 -23.47 -3.54
C ALA A 690 0.02 -23.83 -4.52
N SER A 691 0.95 -22.90 -4.77
CA SER A 691 2.11 -23.12 -5.64
C SER A 691 2.99 -24.30 -5.25
N VAL A 692 3.23 -24.51 -3.94
CA VAL A 692 4.05 -25.63 -3.46
C VAL A 692 3.31 -26.95 -3.66
N LEU A 693 1.99 -26.96 -3.44
CA LEU A 693 1.17 -28.15 -3.68
C LEU A 693 1.04 -28.45 -5.17
N ASP A 694 0.91 -27.43 -6.03
CA ASP A 694 0.86 -27.56 -7.48
C ASP A 694 2.17 -28.17 -8.02
N GLU A 695 3.33 -27.67 -7.57
CA GLU A 695 4.65 -28.23 -7.93
C GLU A 695 4.77 -29.72 -7.54
N LEU A 696 4.25 -30.10 -6.37
CA LEU A 696 4.24 -31.50 -5.93
C LEU A 696 3.24 -32.35 -6.72
N ALA A 697 2.08 -31.79 -7.06
CA ALA A 697 1.09 -32.46 -7.90
C ALA A 697 1.64 -32.74 -9.31
N GLU A 698 2.37 -31.80 -9.91
CA GLU A 698 3.05 -31.96 -11.20
C GLU A 698 4.15 -33.02 -11.17
N GLN A 699 4.79 -33.23 -10.02
CA GLN A 699 5.75 -34.33 -9.81
C GLN A 699 5.08 -35.71 -9.71
N GLY A 700 3.74 -35.78 -9.77
CA GLY A 700 2.97 -37.02 -9.74
C GLY A 700 2.55 -37.47 -8.34
N HIS A 701 2.69 -36.62 -7.31
CA HIS A 701 2.28 -36.98 -5.95
C HIS A 701 0.76 -36.89 -5.80
N ALA A 702 0.12 -38.02 -5.49
CA ALA A 702 -1.35 -38.11 -5.41
C ALA A 702 -1.97 -37.29 -4.26
N LEU A 703 -1.30 -37.21 -3.10
CA LEU A 703 -1.83 -36.52 -1.91
C LEU A 703 -1.96 -34.99 -2.12
N PRO A 704 -0.96 -34.27 -2.67
CA PRO A 704 -1.09 -32.86 -3.05
C PRO A 704 -2.23 -32.55 -4.01
N VAL A 705 -2.47 -33.40 -5.03
CA VAL A 705 -3.59 -33.25 -5.97
C VAL A 705 -4.92 -33.23 -5.22
N LYS A 706 -5.16 -34.25 -4.38
CA LYS A 706 -6.39 -34.38 -3.59
C LYS A 706 -6.55 -33.27 -2.56
N LEU A 707 -5.45 -32.79 -1.98
CA LEU A 707 -5.48 -31.67 -1.04
C LEU A 707 -5.86 -30.34 -1.72
N LEU A 708 -5.38 -30.10 -2.95
CA LEU A 708 -5.77 -28.93 -3.74
C LEU A 708 -7.27 -28.97 -4.09
N GLU A 709 -7.78 -30.12 -4.53
CA GLU A 709 -9.21 -30.33 -4.77
C GLU A 709 -10.04 -30.06 -3.51
N TRP A 710 -9.63 -30.62 -2.35
CA TRP A 710 -10.30 -30.39 -1.08
C TRP A 710 -10.31 -28.90 -0.70
N ARG A 711 -9.18 -28.20 -0.79
CA ARG A 711 -9.08 -26.77 -0.48
C ARG A 711 -9.98 -25.93 -1.39
N GLN A 712 -10.07 -26.29 -2.66
CA GLN A 712 -10.93 -25.61 -3.61
C GLN A 712 -12.41 -25.77 -3.22
N LEU A 713 -12.87 -27.00 -2.94
CA LEU A 713 -14.26 -27.24 -2.53
C LEU A 713 -14.61 -26.57 -1.20
N THR A 714 -13.75 -26.69 -0.19
CA THR A 714 -13.96 -26.07 1.12
C THR A 714 -14.00 -24.54 1.02
N LYS A 715 -13.17 -23.94 0.16
CA LYS A 715 -13.23 -22.50 -0.14
C LYS A 715 -14.52 -22.11 -0.84
N LEU A 716 -14.95 -22.86 -1.87
CA LEU A 716 -16.20 -22.58 -2.59
C LEU A 716 -17.40 -22.64 -1.63
N LYS A 717 -17.41 -23.62 -0.73
CA LYS A 717 -18.47 -23.79 0.27
C LYS A 717 -18.51 -22.61 1.25
N SER A 718 -17.39 -22.34 1.92
CA SER A 718 -17.32 -21.31 2.97
C SER A 718 -17.48 -19.88 2.43
N THR A 719 -16.95 -19.62 1.22
CA THR A 719 -16.96 -18.27 0.63
C THR A 719 -18.29 -17.95 -0.07
N TYR A 720 -18.93 -18.94 -0.70
CA TYR A 720 -20.10 -18.70 -1.53
C TYR A 720 -21.36 -19.38 -1.01
N THR A 721 -21.40 -20.70 -0.92
CA THR A 721 -22.68 -21.38 -0.64
C THR A 721 -23.21 -21.13 0.77
N ASP A 722 -22.31 -21.01 1.76
CA ASP A 722 -22.71 -20.77 3.16
C ASP A 722 -22.93 -19.27 3.43
N LEU A 723 -22.10 -18.41 2.82
CA LEU A 723 -22.05 -16.99 3.13
C LEU A 723 -22.99 -16.12 2.26
N LEU A 724 -23.17 -16.42 0.97
CA LEU A 724 -24.08 -15.63 0.11
C LEU A 724 -25.52 -15.55 0.66
N PRO A 725 -26.13 -16.62 1.20
CA PRO A 725 -27.45 -16.54 1.80
C PRO A 725 -27.54 -15.57 2.98
N THR A 726 -26.45 -15.33 3.72
CA THR A 726 -26.44 -14.39 4.86
C THR A 726 -26.40 -12.93 4.43
N PHE A 727 -26.00 -12.65 3.18
CA PHE A 727 -25.98 -11.30 2.60
C PHE A 727 -27.33 -10.88 2.00
N VAL A 728 -28.35 -11.74 2.01
CA VAL A 728 -29.64 -11.37 1.45
C VAL A 728 -30.34 -10.39 2.39
N ASN A 729 -30.60 -9.19 1.88
CA ASN A 729 -31.34 -8.17 2.59
C ASN A 729 -32.81 -8.62 2.77
N LEU A 730 -33.35 -8.43 3.98
CA LEU A 730 -34.69 -8.91 4.34
C LEU A 730 -35.83 -8.08 3.73
N GLU A 731 -35.59 -6.80 3.42
CA GLU A 731 -36.59 -5.91 2.82
C GLU A 731 -36.73 -6.17 1.33
N THR A 732 -35.61 -6.33 0.63
CA THR A 732 -35.58 -6.49 -0.83
C THR A 732 -35.63 -7.95 -1.28
N GLY A 733 -35.22 -8.88 -0.42
CA GLY A 733 -35.00 -10.28 -0.79
C GLY A 733 -33.80 -10.50 -1.72
N ARG A 734 -32.90 -9.52 -1.86
CA ARG A 734 -31.77 -9.52 -2.81
C ARG A 734 -30.42 -9.35 -2.12
N VAL A 735 -29.35 -9.71 -2.82
CA VAL A 735 -27.97 -9.47 -2.40
C VAL A 735 -27.51 -8.13 -2.96
N HIS A 736 -26.95 -7.29 -2.09
CA HIS A 736 -26.47 -5.96 -2.43
C HIS A 736 -24.96 -5.89 -2.19
N THR A 737 -24.17 -6.03 -3.24
CA THR A 737 -22.71 -5.83 -3.16
C THR A 737 -22.40 -4.34 -3.14
N THR A 738 -21.26 -3.97 -2.57
CA THR A 738 -20.73 -2.60 -2.61
C THR A 738 -19.55 -2.53 -3.58
N PHE A 739 -19.62 -1.63 -4.57
CA PHE A 739 -18.56 -1.35 -5.54
C PHE A 739 -17.67 -0.18 -5.09
N ALA A 740 -16.37 -0.41 -4.93
CA ALA A 740 -15.43 0.67 -4.62
C ALA A 740 -14.89 1.33 -5.90
N LEU A 741 -15.01 2.65 -5.98
CA LEU A 741 -14.57 3.47 -7.12
C LEU A 741 -13.06 3.74 -7.10
N ALA A 742 -12.52 4.09 -5.93
CA ALA A 742 -11.13 4.50 -5.72
C ALA A 742 -10.27 3.40 -5.06
N ALA A 743 -10.40 2.15 -5.51
CA ALA A 743 -9.73 1.00 -4.89
C ALA A 743 -8.50 0.48 -5.67
N THR A 744 -8.56 0.45 -7.00
CA THR A 744 -7.48 -0.10 -7.83
C THR A 744 -6.73 1.01 -8.54
N THR A 745 -5.42 0.90 -8.78
CA THR A 745 -4.69 1.94 -9.53
C THR A 745 -5.16 2.07 -10.99
N THR A 746 -5.66 0.98 -11.58
CA THR A 746 -6.03 0.93 -13.00
C THR A 746 -7.41 1.47 -13.31
N GLY A 747 -8.23 1.83 -12.32
CA GLY A 747 -9.61 2.25 -12.58
C GLY A 747 -10.62 1.10 -12.62
N ARG A 748 -10.21 -0.15 -12.42
CA ARG A 748 -11.16 -1.26 -12.27
C ARG A 748 -11.96 -1.10 -10.98
N LEU A 749 -13.26 -1.37 -11.06
CA LEU A 749 -14.10 -1.48 -9.86
C LEU A 749 -13.67 -2.71 -9.07
N SER A 750 -13.79 -2.65 -7.75
CA SER A 750 -13.77 -3.83 -6.88
C SER A 750 -15.12 -3.98 -6.19
N SER A 751 -15.46 -5.20 -5.78
CA SER A 751 -16.72 -5.52 -5.11
C SER A 751 -16.44 -6.14 -3.74
N ALA A 752 -17.22 -5.73 -2.74
CA ALA A 752 -17.16 -6.20 -1.35
C ALA A 752 -18.57 -6.52 -0.82
N ASP A 753 -18.62 -7.34 0.22
CA ASP A 753 -19.81 -7.66 1.02
C ASP A 753 -21.09 -7.99 0.23
N PRO A 754 -21.11 -9.04 -0.62
CA PRO A 754 -20.02 -9.99 -0.90
C PRO A 754 -19.18 -9.59 -2.12
N ASN A 755 -17.96 -10.14 -2.24
CA ASN A 755 -17.14 -9.98 -3.45
C ASN A 755 -17.65 -10.91 -4.58
N LEU A 756 -18.40 -10.33 -5.51
CA LEU A 756 -18.98 -11.05 -6.65
C LEU A 756 -18.01 -11.22 -7.83
N GLN A 757 -16.85 -10.56 -7.81
CA GLN A 757 -15.86 -10.65 -8.89
C GLN A 757 -15.06 -11.95 -8.88
N ASN A 758 -14.92 -12.58 -7.72
CA ASN A 758 -14.06 -13.76 -7.57
C ASN A 758 -14.78 -15.10 -7.82
N ILE A 759 -16.04 -15.09 -8.24
CA ILE A 759 -16.83 -16.31 -8.46
C ILE A 759 -16.26 -17.07 -9.67
N PRO A 760 -15.73 -18.30 -9.50
CA PRO A 760 -15.06 -18.99 -10.59
C PRO A 760 -15.99 -19.31 -11.77
N ILE A 761 -15.48 -19.08 -12.99
CA ILE A 761 -16.24 -19.25 -14.24
C ILE A 761 -15.99 -20.62 -14.87
N ARG A 762 -14.75 -21.12 -14.75
CA ARG A 762 -14.25 -22.24 -15.55
C ARG A 762 -14.46 -23.62 -14.91
N THR A 763 -14.94 -23.66 -13.68
CA THR A 763 -15.09 -24.90 -12.91
C THR A 763 -16.57 -25.26 -12.83
N GLU A 764 -16.89 -26.55 -12.87
CA GLU A 764 -18.29 -27.01 -12.80
C GLU A 764 -18.99 -26.48 -11.53
N GLU A 765 -18.31 -26.55 -10.38
CA GLU A 765 -18.86 -26.06 -9.11
C GLU A 765 -19.02 -24.53 -9.09
N GLY A 766 -18.12 -23.79 -9.74
CA GLY A 766 -18.25 -22.34 -9.91
C GLY A 766 -19.46 -21.96 -10.78
N ARG A 767 -19.68 -22.71 -11.86
CA ARG A 767 -20.87 -22.59 -12.72
C ARG A 767 -22.16 -22.88 -11.97
N LYS A 768 -22.20 -23.90 -11.11
CA LYS A 768 -23.36 -24.17 -10.23
C LYS A 768 -23.65 -23.02 -9.27
N ILE A 769 -22.62 -22.37 -8.72
CA ILE A 769 -22.80 -21.16 -7.90
C ILE A 769 -23.40 -20.03 -8.74
N ARG A 770 -22.91 -19.82 -9.97
CA ARG A 770 -23.47 -18.81 -10.89
C ARG A 770 -24.94 -19.08 -11.25
N ARG A 771 -25.34 -20.34 -11.42
CA ARG A 771 -26.76 -20.72 -11.63
C ARG A 771 -27.68 -20.31 -10.49
N ALA A 772 -27.15 -20.16 -9.28
CA ALA A 772 -27.94 -19.71 -8.15
C ALA A 772 -28.28 -18.21 -8.23
N PHE A 773 -27.63 -17.43 -9.09
CA PHE A 773 -28.02 -16.05 -9.37
C PHE A 773 -29.09 -16.05 -10.45
N VAL A 774 -30.31 -15.65 -10.09
CA VAL A 774 -31.51 -15.86 -10.89
C VAL A 774 -32.22 -14.54 -11.20
N ALA A 775 -32.97 -14.51 -12.30
CA ALA A 775 -33.89 -13.42 -12.59
C ALA A 775 -35.12 -13.47 -11.67
N GLN A 776 -35.76 -12.32 -11.45
CA GLN A 776 -37.09 -12.27 -10.82
C GLN A 776 -38.17 -12.81 -11.77
N PRO A 777 -39.31 -13.30 -11.24
CA PRO A 777 -40.44 -13.72 -12.06
C PRO A 777 -40.87 -12.64 -13.07
N GLY A 778 -41.04 -13.03 -14.33
CA GLY A 778 -41.40 -12.12 -15.43
C GLY A 778 -40.22 -11.35 -16.03
N THR A 779 -38.99 -11.61 -15.59
CA THR A 779 -37.76 -11.01 -16.11
C THR A 779 -36.74 -12.08 -16.50
N LYS A 780 -35.73 -11.68 -17.27
CA LYS A 780 -34.54 -12.47 -17.61
C LYS A 780 -33.29 -11.72 -17.17
N LEU A 781 -32.23 -12.46 -16.86
CA LEU A 781 -30.89 -11.89 -16.73
C LEU A 781 -30.28 -11.78 -18.12
N VAL A 782 -29.81 -10.59 -18.47
CA VAL A 782 -29.00 -10.37 -19.67
C VAL A 782 -27.56 -10.15 -19.25
N SER A 783 -26.65 -10.99 -19.76
CA SER A 783 -25.20 -10.80 -19.63
C SER A 783 -24.68 -10.19 -20.93
N ALA A 784 -23.83 -9.17 -20.83
CA ALA A 784 -23.14 -8.56 -21.96
C ALA A 784 -21.64 -8.43 -21.63
N ASP A 785 -20.78 -9.16 -22.35
CA ASP A 785 -19.33 -9.26 -22.11
C ASP A 785 -18.54 -8.72 -23.30
N TYR A 786 -17.48 -7.95 -23.03
CA TYR A 786 -16.58 -7.52 -24.10
C TYR A 786 -15.65 -8.65 -24.54
N SER A 787 -15.80 -9.11 -25.78
CA SER A 787 -15.00 -10.19 -26.32
C SER A 787 -13.55 -9.73 -26.58
N GLN A 788 -12.65 -10.13 -25.67
CA GLN A 788 -11.20 -9.93 -25.77
C GLN A 788 -10.75 -8.46 -25.82
N ILE A 789 -11.41 -7.58 -25.06
CA ILE A 789 -11.14 -6.13 -25.07
C ILE A 789 -9.66 -5.78 -24.87
N GLU A 790 -8.96 -6.43 -23.94
CA GLU A 790 -7.54 -6.16 -23.68
C GLU A 790 -6.64 -6.43 -24.90
N LEU A 791 -6.95 -7.46 -25.70
CA LEU A 791 -6.21 -7.77 -26.92
C LEU A 791 -6.52 -6.77 -28.04
N ARG A 792 -7.77 -6.34 -28.16
CA ARG A 792 -8.18 -5.29 -29.11
C ARG A 792 -7.49 -3.97 -28.78
N LEU A 793 -7.41 -3.62 -27.50
CA LEU A 793 -6.70 -2.44 -27.01
C LEU A 793 -5.20 -2.55 -27.21
N LEU A 794 -4.59 -3.73 -27.01
CA LEU A 794 -3.18 -3.92 -27.35
C LEU A 794 -2.93 -3.66 -28.84
N ALA A 795 -3.76 -4.23 -29.72
CA ALA A 795 -3.63 -4.02 -31.16
C ALA A 795 -3.74 -2.54 -31.53
N GLU A 796 -4.62 -1.77 -30.87
CA GLU A 796 -4.78 -0.33 -31.07
C GLU A 796 -3.58 0.47 -30.52
N ILE A 797 -3.25 0.29 -29.24
CA ILE A 797 -2.29 1.10 -28.48
C ILE A 797 -0.85 0.84 -28.94
N ALA A 798 -0.52 -0.42 -29.26
CA ALA A 798 0.79 -0.79 -29.78
C ALA A 798 0.88 -0.67 -31.32
N ASP A 799 -0.20 -0.18 -31.97
CA ASP A 799 -0.34 -0.01 -33.41
C ASP A 799 0.18 -1.22 -34.23
N ILE A 800 -0.46 -2.38 -34.06
CA ILE A 800 0.00 -3.64 -34.66
C ILE A 800 -0.87 -3.99 -35.87
N PRO A 801 -0.45 -3.70 -37.12
CA PRO A 801 -1.33 -3.81 -38.29
C PRO A 801 -1.89 -5.21 -38.52
N VAL A 802 -1.09 -6.25 -38.24
CA VAL A 802 -1.50 -7.65 -38.39
C VAL A 802 -2.63 -8.01 -37.44
N LEU A 803 -2.57 -7.58 -36.18
CA LEU A 803 -3.63 -7.82 -35.20
C LEU A 803 -4.86 -6.97 -35.50
N LYS A 804 -4.67 -5.70 -35.92
CA LYS A 804 -5.77 -4.83 -36.37
C LYS A 804 -6.52 -5.44 -37.55
N ALA A 805 -5.82 -5.99 -38.54
CA ALA A 805 -6.42 -6.71 -39.66
C ALA A 805 -7.17 -7.97 -39.18
N ALA A 806 -6.53 -8.80 -38.36
CA ALA A 806 -7.15 -10.02 -37.84
C ALA A 806 -8.49 -9.76 -37.11
N PHE A 807 -8.56 -8.71 -36.29
CA PHE A 807 -9.81 -8.33 -35.62
C PHE A 807 -10.89 -7.79 -36.57
N ARG A 808 -10.51 -7.06 -37.62
CA ARG A 808 -11.47 -6.57 -38.64
C ARG A 808 -12.04 -7.73 -39.47
N ASP A 809 -11.21 -8.73 -39.74
CA ASP A 809 -11.59 -9.91 -40.53
C ASP A 809 -12.28 -11.00 -39.68
N GLY A 810 -12.46 -10.77 -38.37
CA GLY A 810 -13.11 -11.73 -37.46
C GLY A 810 -12.29 -12.99 -37.19
N LEU A 811 -10.97 -12.95 -37.36
CA LEU A 811 -10.09 -14.10 -37.18
C LEU A 811 -9.81 -14.38 -35.69
N ASP A 812 -9.71 -15.66 -35.33
CA ASP A 812 -9.30 -16.08 -33.99
C ASP A 812 -7.79 -15.90 -33.80
N ILE A 813 -7.41 -14.86 -33.06
CA ILE A 813 -6.01 -14.53 -32.80
C ILE A 813 -5.28 -15.64 -32.04
N HIS A 814 -5.97 -16.35 -31.15
CA HIS A 814 -5.33 -17.45 -30.43
C HIS A 814 -5.00 -18.60 -31.36
N ALA A 815 -5.91 -18.94 -32.28
CA ALA A 815 -5.65 -19.95 -33.30
C ALA A 815 -4.59 -19.48 -34.31
N MET A 816 -4.58 -18.20 -34.67
CA MET A 816 -3.53 -17.63 -35.53
C MET A 816 -2.15 -17.70 -34.87
N THR A 817 -2.02 -17.24 -33.62
CA THR A 817 -0.78 -17.37 -32.86
C THR A 817 -0.36 -18.83 -32.73
N ALA A 818 -1.30 -19.73 -32.42
CA ALA A 818 -1.03 -21.16 -32.31
C ALA A 818 -0.49 -21.74 -33.62
N SER A 819 -1.09 -21.35 -34.75
CA SER A 819 -0.70 -21.86 -36.06
C SER A 819 0.73 -21.50 -36.42
N GLU A 820 1.13 -20.27 -36.09
CA GLU A 820 2.49 -19.78 -36.31
C GLU A 820 3.49 -20.40 -35.33
N MET A 821 3.10 -20.57 -34.06
CA MET A 821 4.00 -21.07 -33.03
C MET A 821 4.22 -22.58 -33.09
N PHE A 822 3.17 -23.34 -33.41
CA PHE A 822 3.15 -24.81 -33.38
C PHE A 822 3.07 -25.44 -34.77
N GLY A 823 2.94 -24.65 -35.84
CA GLY A 823 2.84 -25.17 -37.22
C GLY A 823 1.55 -25.94 -37.51
N VAL A 824 0.49 -25.72 -36.71
CA VAL A 824 -0.80 -26.41 -36.84
C VAL A 824 -1.79 -25.52 -37.60
N PRO A 825 -2.48 -25.98 -38.66
CA PRO A 825 -3.46 -25.14 -39.36
C PRO A 825 -4.51 -24.53 -38.43
N VAL A 826 -4.91 -23.28 -38.71
CA VAL A 826 -6.00 -22.57 -37.97
C VAL A 826 -7.31 -23.35 -38.03
N LYS A 827 -7.61 -23.91 -39.21
CA LYS A 827 -8.80 -24.73 -39.43
C LYS A 827 -8.63 -26.09 -38.74
N ASP A 828 -9.66 -26.51 -38.01
CA ASP A 828 -9.71 -27.79 -37.28
C ASP A 828 -8.61 -27.95 -36.20
N MET A 829 -8.10 -26.82 -35.68
CA MET A 829 -7.09 -26.83 -34.62
C MET A 829 -7.61 -27.52 -33.35
N PRO A 830 -6.87 -28.46 -32.75
CA PRO A 830 -7.26 -29.08 -31.49
C PRO A 830 -7.46 -28.05 -30.39
N ALA A 831 -8.56 -28.17 -29.64
CA ALA A 831 -8.93 -27.21 -28.58
C ALA A 831 -7.83 -27.02 -27.52
N GLU A 832 -7.07 -28.08 -27.24
CA GLU A 832 -5.94 -28.04 -26.30
C GLU A 832 -4.78 -27.17 -26.81
N VAL A 833 -4.44 -27.26 -28.10
CA VAL A 833 -3.38 -26.45 -28.73
C VAL A 833 -3.77 -24.98 -28.68
N ARG A 834 -5.03 -24.67 -29.02
CA ARG A 834 -5.59 -23.32 -28.89
C ARG A 834 -5.54 -22.81 -27.45
N ARG A 835 -5.83 -23.66 -26.46
CA ARG A 835 -5.77 -23.31 -25.03
C ARG A 835 -4.35 -22.96 -24.58
N ARG A 836 -3.33 -23.73 -25.01
CA ARG A 836 -1.92 -23.42 -24.73
C ARG A 836 -1.50 -22.10 -25.38
N ALA A 837 -1.88 -21.85 -26.62
CA ALA A 837 -1.63 -20.58 -27.30
C ALA A 837 -2.32 -19.39 -26.63
N LYS A 838 -3.54 -19.57 -26.10
CA LYS A 838 -4.22 -18.56 -25.29
C LYS A 838 -3.40 -18.22 -24.03
N ALA A 839 -2.92 -19.23 -23.31
CA ALA A 839 -2.06 -19.02 -22.14
C ALA A 839 -0.76 -18.28 -22.49
N ILE A 840 -0.14 -18.63 -23.62
CA ILE A 840 1.05 -17.95 -24.15
C ILE A 840 0.76 -16.49 -24.48
N ASN A 841 -0.27 -16.21 -25.29
CA ASN A 841 -0.64 -14.85 -25.70
C ASN A 841 -0.79 -13.95 -24.48
N PHE A 842 -1.65 -14.34 -23.53
CA PHE A 842 -1.87 -13.55 -22.33
C PHE A 842 -0.61 -13.46 -21.45
N GLY A 843 0.12 -14.56 -21.29
CA GLY A 843 1.37 -14.56 -20.54
C GLY A 843 2.36 -13.52 -21.07
N ILE A 844 2.66 -13.57 -22.38
CA ILE A 844 3.64 -12.68 -23.02
C ILE A 844 3.18 -11.22 -22.96
N ILE A 845 1.90 -10.96 -23.24
CA ILE A 845 1.32 -9.60 -23.22
C ILE A 845 1.42 -8.99 -21.83
N TYR A 846 1.25 -9.81 -20.78
CA TYR A 846 1.39 -9.37 -19.39
C TYR A 846 2.83 -9.39 -18.85
N GLY A 847 3.82 -9.53 -19.74
CA GLY A 847 5.23 -9.48 -19.38
C GLY A 847 5.71 -10.67 -18.55
N ILE A 848 5.14 -11.86 -18.75
CA ILE A 848 5.64 -13.08 -18.12
C ILE A 848 7.08 -13.34 -18.54
N SER A 849 7.91 -13.82 -17.62
CA SER A 849 9.28 -14.23 -17.94
C SER A 849 9.29 -15.61 -18.59
N ALA A 850 10.38 -15.97 -19.26
CA ALA A 850 10.58 -17.33 -19.78
C ALA A 850 10.46 -18.39 -18.67
N PHE A 851 10.88 -18.07 -17.44
CA PHE A 851 10.68 -18.94 -16.27
C PHE A 851 9.20 -19.09 -15.91
N GLY A 852 8.45 -17.98 -15.85
CA GLY A 852 7.02 -18.03 -15.55
C GLY A 852 6.22 -18.78 -16.63
N LEU A 853 6.55 -18.57 -17.90
CA LEU A 853 5.90 -19.26 -19.01
C LEU A 853 6.22 -20.76 -19.03
N ALA A 854 7.47 -21.13 -18.72
CA ALA A 854 7.89 -22.52 -18.58
C ALA A 854 7.06 -23.26 -17.53
N ASN A 855 6.91 -22.67 -16.34
CA ASN A 855 6.11 -23.24 -15.26
C ASN A 855 4.63 -23.35 -15.65
N GLN A 856 4.06 -22.32 -16.29
CA GLN A 856 2.64 -22.34 -16.67
C GLN A 856 2.32 -23.40 -17.75
N LEU A 857 3.28 -23.73 -18.61
CA LEU A 857 3.08 -24.67 -19.72
C LEU A 857 3.64 -26.07 -19.45
N GLY A 858 4.37 -26.27 -18.35
CA GLY A 858 5.07 -27.50 -18.02
C GLY A 858 6.17 -27.85 -19.04
N ILE A 859 6.91 -26.85 -19.55
CA ILE A 859 7.96 -27.02 -20.57
C ILE A 859 9.33 -26.54 -20.09
N PRO A 860 10.45 -26.99 -20.69
CA PRO A 860 11.78 -26.47 -20.38
C PRO A 860 11.90 -24.95 -20.61
N ARG A 861 12.70 -24.28 -19.77
CA ARG A 861 12.92 -22.82 -19.84
C ARG A 861 13.45 -22.35 -21.19
N GLU A 862 14.31 -23.12 -21.83
CA GLU A 862 14.87 -22.80 -23.15
C GLU A 862 13.78 -22.79 -24.23
N GLU A 863 12.87 -23.75 -24.18
CA GLU A 863 11.72 -23.84 -25.09
C GLU A 863 10.77 -22.66 -24.91
N ALA A 864 10.43 -22.31 -23.66
CA ALA A 864 9.63 -21.14 -23.35
C ALA A 864 10.29 -19.83 -23.83
N GLY A 865 11.62 -19.73 -23.71
CA GLY A 865 12.39 -18.60 -24.24
C GLY A 865 12.30 -18.49 -25.77
N ALA A 866 12.38 -19.62 -26.48
CA ALA A 866 12.23 -19.68 -27.93
C ALA A 866 10.82 -19.24 -28.37
N TYR A 867 9.77 -19.64 -27.64
CA TYR A 867 8.40 -19.20 -27.87
C TYR A 867 8.23 -17.68 -27.73
N ILE A 868 8.78 -17.08 -26.67
CA ILE A 868 8.75 -15.62 -26.49
C ILE A 868 9.47 -14.91 -27.63
N LYS A 869 10.64 -15.41 -28.04
CA LYS A 869 11.43 -14.83 -29.13
C LYS A 869 10.67 -14.84 -30.45
N ARG A 870 10.13 -15.99 -30.87
CA ARG A 870 9.32 -16.12 -32.10
C ARG A 870 8.09 -15.21 -32.08
N TYR A 871 7.46 -15.08 -30.92
CA TYR A 871 6.30 -14.20 -30.75
C TYR A 871 6.65 -12.73 -31.03
N PHE A 872 7.76 -12.22 -30.48
CA PHE A 872 8.20 -10.84 -30.75
C PHE A 872 8.76 -10.64 -32.16
N GLU A 873 9.33 -11.67 -32.79
CA GLU A 873 9.73 -11.60 -34.21
C GLU A 873 8.50 -11.44 -35.12
N ARG A 874 7.39 -12.09 -34.77
CA ARG A 874 6.13 -11.98 -35.52
C ARG A 874 5.37 -10.67 -35.23
N PHE A 875 5.40 -10.23 -33.97
CA PHE A 875 4.68 -9.05 -33.50
C PHE A 875 5.65 -8.02 -32.87
N PRO A 876 6.55 -7.41 -33.66
CA PRO A 876 7.58 -6.52 -33.14
C PRO A 876 7.01 -5.32 -32.38
N GLY A 877 5.87 -4.79 -32.82
CA GLY A 877 5.19 -3.65 -32.16
C GLY A 877 4.82 -3.90 -30.70
N ILE A 878 4.62 -5.16 -30.27
CA ILE A 878 4.36 -5.48 -28.85
C ILE A 878 5.61 -5.18 -28.01
N ARG A 879 6.80 -5.59 -28.49
CA ARG A 879 8.06 -5.33 -27.78
C ARG A 879 8.32 -3.84 -27.69
N ASP A 880 8.14 -3.12 -28.79
CA ASP A 880 8.38 -1.67 -28.84
C ASP A 880 7.42 -0.94 -27.90
N TYR A 881 6.15 -1.34 -27.84
CA TYR A 881 5.18 -0.86 -26.86
C TYR A 881 5.62 -1.11 -25.41
N MET A 882 6.09 -2.33 -25.09
CA MET A 882 6.52 -2.68 -23.74
C MET A 882 7.72 -1.83 -23.29
N GLU A 883 8.73 -1.67 -24.15
CA GLU A 883 9.91 -0.85 -23.84
C GLU A 883 9.56 0.64 -23.73
N ALA A 884 8.76 1.16 -24.66
CA ALA A 884 8.32 2.56 -24.62
C ALA A 884 7.50 2.86 -23.37
N THR A 885 6.61 1.95 -22.96
CA THR A 885 5.79 2.11 -21.75
C THR A 885 6.65 2.09 -20.49
N LYS A 886 7.63 1.17 -20.39
CA LYS A 886 8.58 1.15 -19.27
C LYS A 886 9.41 2.43 -19.20
N LEU A 887 9.93 2.89 -20.34
CA LEU A 887 10.71 4.14 -20.41
C LEU A 887 9.86 5.33 -19.96
N PHE A 888 8.64 5.47 -20.51
CA PHE A 888 7.72 6.54 -20.12
C PHE A 888 7.45 6.53 -18.61
N CYS A 889 7.14 5.37 -18.05
CA CYS A 889 6.85 5.22 -16.63
C CYS A 889 8.06 5.56 -15.76
N ARG A 890 9.28 5.17 -16.17
CA ARG A 890 10.51 5.54 -15.45
C ARG A 890 10.77 7.04 -15.43
N THR A 891 10.43 7.74 -16.51
CA THR A 891 10.62 9.20 -16.62
C THR A 891 9.55 9.97 -15.86
N HIS A 892 8.29 9.54 -15.89
CA HIS A 892 7.15 10.32 -15.37
C HIS A 892 6.60 9.80 -14.04
N GLY A 893 6.93 8.56 -13.64
CA GLY A 893 6.40 7.91 -12.44
C GLY A 893 4.97 7.34 -12.60
N TYR A 894 4.39 7.41 -13.81
CA TYR A 894 3.06 6.88 -14.14
C TYR A 894 2.95 6.47 -15.60
N VAL A 895 1.87 5.76 -15.94
CA VAL A 895 1.42 5.52 -17.33
C VAL A 895 0.03 6.11 -17.55
N GLU A 896 -0.30 6.43 -18.80
CA GLU A 896 -1.60 7.00 -19.17
C GLU A 896 -2.48 6.01 -19.96
N THR A 897 -3.79 6.01 -19.67
CA THR A 897 -4.79 5.30 -20.48
C THR A 897 -5.16 6.10 -21.74
N LEU A 898 -5.91 5.47 -22.66
CA LEU A 898 -6.44 6.16 -23.85
C LEU A 898 -7.29 7.40 -23.54
N PHE A 899 -7.85 7.49 -22.33
CA PHE A 899 -8.71 8.60 -21.91
C PHE A 899 -7.99 9.57 -20.96
N GLY A 900 -6.68 9.41 -20.79
CA GLY A 900 -5.83 10.32 -20.02
C GLY A 900 -5.75 10.04 -18.53
N ARG A 901 -6.31 8.92 -18.02
CA ARG A 901 -6.12 8.54 -16.61
C ARG A 901 -4.65 8.24 -16.36
N LYS A 902 -4.12 8.76 -15.25
CA LYS A 902 -2.78 8.43 -14.75
C LYS A 902 -2.83 7.26 -13.78
N CYS A 903 -1.98 6.27 -14.02
CA CYS A 903 -1.76 5.12 -13.15
C CYS A 903 -0.33 5.19 -12.60
N HIS A 904 -0.15 5.55 -11.33
CA HIS A 904 1.18 5.81 -10.76
C HIS A 904 1.88 4.53 -10.29
N TYR A 905 3.18 4.47 -10.55
CA TYR A 905 4.10 3.40 -10.15
C TYR A 905 5.42 4.02 -9.70
N PRO A 906 5.47 4.70 -8.54
CA PRO A 906 6.66 5.43 -8.08
C PRO A 906 7.90 4.53 -7.90
N ASP A 907 7.68 3.25 -7.59
CA ASP A 907 8.74 2.26 -7.39
C ASP A 907 9.27 1.61 -8.69
N ILE A 908 8.93 2.16 -9.85
CA ILE A 908 9.45 1.71 -11.16
C ILE A 908 10.98 1.84 -11.26
N GLY A 909 11.58 2.72 -10.47
CA GLY A 909 13.04 2.92 -10.35
C GLY A 909 13.69 2.22 -9.16
N ALA A 910 12.95 1.40 -8.40
CA ALA A 910 13.44 0.82 -7.16
C ALA A 910 14.75 0.02 -7.36
N SER A 911 15.69 0.17 -6.42
CA SER A 911 16.96 -0.56 -6.45
C SER A 911 16.76 -2.08 -6.36
N ASN A 912 15.75 -2.51 -5.58
CA ASN A 912 15.33 -3.91 -5.47
C ASN A 912 14.84 -4.46 -6.83
N PRO A 913 15.55 -5.43 -7.44
CA PRO A 913 15.19 -5.96 -8.76
C PRO A 913 13.80 -6.59 -8.83
N SER A 914 13.31 -7.22 -7.75
CA SER A 914 12.00 -7.88 -7.73
C SER A 914 10.87 -6.85 -7.71
N LEU A 915 11.02 -5.79 -6.91
CA LEU A 915 10.05 -4.69 -6.84
C LEU A 915 10.02 -3.91 -8.15
N ARG A 916 11.19 -3.63 -8.73
CA ARG A 916 11.31 -2.99 -10.04
C ARG A 916 10.64 -3.82 -11.15
N ALA A 917 10.96 -5.11 -11.24
CA ALA A 917 10.36 -6.00 -12.24
C ALA A 917 8.84 -6.21 -12.05
N PHE A 918 8.33 -6.07 -10.82
CA PHE A 918 6.90 -6.03 -10.57
C PHE A 918 6.26 -4.76 -11.13
N ASN A 919 6.81 -3.59 -10.80
CA ASN A 919 6.29 -2.30 -11.28
C ASN A 919 6.38 -2.17 -12.81
N GLU A 920 7.44 -2.68 -13.43
CA GLU A 920 7.57 -2.69 -14.90
C GLU A 920 6.44 -3.48 -15.57
N ARG A 921 6.12 -4.67 -15.04
CA ARG A 921 5.00 -5.48 -15.53
C ARG A 921 3.65 -4.82 -15.24
N ALA A 922 3.50 -4.24 -14.04
CA ALA A 922 2.28 -3.55 -13.65
C ALA A 922 2.00 -2.34 -14.55
N ALA A 923 3.02 -1.53 -14.87
CA ALA A 923 2.91 -0.37 -15.74
C ALA A 923 2.48 -0.75 -17.18
N ILE A 924 3.06 -1.81 -17.75
CA ILE A 924 2.67 -2.34 -19.07
C ILE A 924 1.20 -2.73 -19.09
N ASN A 925 0.74 -3.42 -18.04
CA ASN A 925 -0.62 -3.93 -17.95
C ASN A 925 -1.64 -2.82 -17.66
N ALA A 926 -1.26 -1.84 -16.84
CA ALA A 926 -2.13 -0.76 -16.40
C ALA A 926 -2.67 0.08 -17.54
N ARG A 927 -1.86 0.31 -18.57
CA ARG A 927 -2.27 1.06 -19.76
C ARG A 927 -3.38 0.34 -20.55
N LEU A 928 -3.31 -0.99 -20.65
CA LEU A 928 -4.33 -1.81 -21.33
C LEU A 928 -5.58 -1.98 -20.45
N GLN A 929 -5.38 -2.45 -19.21
CA GLN A 929 -6.46 -2.74 -18.27
C GLN A 929 -7.22 -1.49 -17.84
N GLY A 930 -6.52 -0.36 -17.68
CA GLY A 930 -7.15 0.90 -17.34
C GLY A 930 -7.91 1.50 -18.50
N SER A 931 -7.42 1.35 -19.74
CA SER A 931 -8.20 1.75 -20.92
C SER A 931 -9.48 0.91 -21.07
N ALA A 932 -9.42 -0.39 -20.78
CA ALA A 932 -10.62 -1.24 -20.74
C ALA A 932 -11.59 -0.81 -19.65
N ALA A 933 -11.10 -0.53 -18.44
CA ALA A 933 -11.90 -0.04 -17.33
C ALA A 933 -12.59 1.29 -17.66
N ASP A 934 -11.86 2.23 -18.28
CA ASP A 934 -12.42 3.52 -18.71
C ASP A 934 -13.53 3.34 -19.76
N ILE A 935 -13.38 2.41 -20.70
CA ILE A 935 -14.42 2.07 -21.69
C ILE A 935 -15.67 1.54 -21.00
N ILE A 936 -15.53 0.59 -20.07
CA ILE A 936 -16.66 0.03 -19.32
C ILE A 936 -17.37 1.13 -18.51
N ARG A 937 -16.62 2.00 -17.83
CA ARG A 937 -17.19 3.13 -17.08
C ARG A 937 -18.00 4.06 -17.98
N ARG A 938 -17.49 4.37 -19.18
CA ARG A 938 -18.24 5.17 -20.17
C ARG A 938 -19.50 4.45 -20.64
N ALA A 939 -19.44 3.15 -20.88
CA ALA A 939 -20.61 2.35 -21.22
C ALA A 939 -21.67 2.41 -20.11
N MET A 940 -21.25 2.23 -18.86
CA MET A 940 -22.13 2.29 -17.68
C MET A 940 -22.85 3.63 -17.54
N VAL A 941 -22.12 4.74 -17.65
CA VAL A 941 -22.67 6.10 -17.57
C VAL A 941 -23.70 6.36 -18.67
N ARG A 942 -23.50 5.78 -19.86
CA ARG A 942 -24.36 6.01 -21.04
C ARG A 942 -25.55 5.07 -21.13
N MET A 943 -25.53 3.97 -20.40
CA MET A 943 -26.48 2.89 -20.57
C MET A 943 -27.89 3.29 -20.19
N GLU A 944 -28.08 3.84 -18.99
CA GLU A 944 -29.43 4.19 -18.52
C GLU A 944 -30.10 5.28 -19.38
N PRO A 945 -29.43 6.39 -19.75
CA PRO A 945 -30.02 7.35 -20.68
C PRO A 945 -30.39 6.74 -22.05
N ALA A 946 -29.59 5.78 -22.53
CA ALA A 946 -29.87 5.10 -23.80
C ALA A 946 -31.09 4.17 -23.71
N LEU A 947 -31.23 3.43 -22.60
CA LEU A 947 -32.40 2.59 -22.32
C LEU A 947 -33.67 3.42 -22.14
N GLU A 948 -33.59 4.53 -21.40
CA GLU A 948 -34.70 5.46 -21.20
C GLU A 948 -35.16 6.07 -22.53
N LYS A 949 -34.23 6.53 -23.38
CA LYS A 949 -34.54 7.01 -24.73
C LYS A 949 -35.20 5.95 -25.61
N ALA A 950 -34.81 4.69 -25.45
CA ALA A 950 -35.41 3.54 -26.14
C ALA A 950 -36.74 3.09 -25.49
N LYS A 951 -37.16 3.69 -24.37
CA LYS A 951 -38.33 3.30 -23.58
C LYS A 951 -38.28 1.85 -23.09
N LEU A 952 -37.09 1.39 -22.73
CA LEU A 952 -36.84 0.05 -22.19
C LEU A 952 -36.68 0.11 -20.68
N SER A 953 -37.20 -0.91 -20.00
CA SER A 953 -37.26 -1.01 -18.55
C SER A 953 -36.08 -1.81 -17.96
N ALA A 954 -35.09 -2.16 -18.79
CA ALA A 954 -33.90 -2.90 -18.39
C ALA A 954 -33.12 -2.18 -17.27
N ARG A 955 -32.64 -2.96 -16.30
CA ARG A 955 -31.93 -2.45 -15.12
C ARG A 955 -30.56 -3.07 -15.02
N MET A 956 -29.51 -2.25 -15.03
CA MET A 956 -28.15 -2.72 -14.77
C MET A 956 -28.00 -3.11 -13.29
N LEU A 957 -27.47 -4.30 -13.04
CA LEU A 957 -27.33 -4.90 -11.72
C LEU A 957 -25.87 -4.99 -11.28
N LEU A 958 -25.01 -5.60 -12.10
CA LEU A 958 -23.63 -5.91 -11.74
C LEU A 958 -22.65 -5.52 -12.83
N GLN A 959 -21.42 -5.26 -12.40
CA GLN A 959 -20.24 -5.17 -13.25
C GLN A 959 -19.22 -6.19 -12.73
N VAL A 960 -18.82 -7.14 -13.58
CA VAL A 960 -17.88 -8.22 -13.22
C VAL A 960 -16.85 -8.37 -14.32
N HIS A 961 -15.57 -8.11 -14.03
CA HIS A 961 -14.51 -8.12 -15.04
C HIS A 961 -14.79 -7.18 -16.22
N ASP A 962 -15.11 -7.70 -17.40
CA ASP A 962 -15.46 -6.94 -18.61
C ASP A 962 -16.95 -7.12 -18.98
N GLU A 963 -17.75 -7.67 -18.06
CA GLU A 963 -19.16 -8.02 -18.19
C GLU A 963 -20.08 -7.02 -17.46
N LEU A 964 -21.19 -6.66 -18.11
CA LEU A 964 -22.33 -5.97 -17.49
C LEU A 964 -23.55 -6.91 -17.45
N VAL A 965 -24.16 -7.02 -16.27
CA VAL A 965 -25.34 -7.87 -16.04
C VAL A 965 -26.56 -7.01 -15.81
N PHE A 966 -27.67 -7.36 -16.45
CA PHE A 966 -28.94 -6.66 -16.42
C PHE A 966 -30.08 -7.58 -16.01
N GLU A 967 -31.13 -7.01 -15.45
CA GLU A 967 -32.44 -7.65 -15.30
C GLU A 967 -33.42 -6.93 -16.24
N VAL A 968 -34.07 -7.70 -17.10
CA VAL A 968 -34.86 -7.18 -18.23
C VAL A 968 -36.22 -7.87 -18.26
N PRO A 969 -37.35 -7.16 -18.41
CA PRO A 969 -38.64 -7.82 -18.64
C PRO A 969 -38.55 -8.77 -19.82
N GLU A 970 -39.15 -9.96 -19.70
CA GLU A 970 -39.02 -11.01 -20.73
C GLU A 970 -39.47 -10.53 -22.11
N SER A 971 -40.52 -9.69 -22.17
CA SER A 971 -41.03 -9.09 -23.41
C SER A 971 -40.09 -8.09 -24.08
N GLU A 972 -39.09 -7.57 -23.36
CA GLU A 972 -38.19 -6.50 -23.81
C GLU A 972 -36.77 -7.00 -24.16
N VAL A 973 -36.45 -8.28 -23.92
CA VAL A 973 -35.09 -8.83 -24.09
C VAL A 973 -34.55 -8.59 -25.51
N GLU A 974 -35.30 -8.99 -26.53
CA GLU A 974 -34.88 -8.86 -27.94
C GLU A 974 -34.66 -7.40 -28.37
N GLN A 975 -35.40 -6.45 -27.76
CA GLN A 975 -35.24 -5.02 -28.03
C GLN A 975 -34.07 -4.41 -27.24
N THR A 976 -33.75 -4.98 -26.08
CA THR A 976 -32.70 -4.51 -25.17
C THR A 976 -31.30 -4.90 -25.66
N LEU A 977 -31.12 -6.14 -26.12
CA LEU A 977 -29.83 -6.65 -26.61
C LEU A 977 -29.11 -5.71 -27.61
N PRO A 978 -29.74 -5.22 -28.70
CA PRO A 978 -29.07 -4.34 -29.65
C PRO A 978 -28.70 -2.97 -29.06
N VAL A 979 -29.50 -2.46 -28.10
CA VAL A 979 -29.19 -1.19 -27.43
C VAL A 979 -27.95 -1.35 -26.54
N VAL A 980 -27.91 -2.41 -25.73
CA VAL A 980 -26.78 -2.72 -24.84
C VAL A 980 -25.49 -2.91 -25.64
N ARG A 981 -25.51 -3.75 -26.67
CA ARG A 981 -24.34 -3.99 -27.55
C ARG A 981 -23.82 -2.68 -28.14
N ARG A 982 -24.69 -1.89 -28.77
CA ARG A 982 -24.31 -0.62 -29.37
C ARG A 982 -23.68 0.34 -28.36
N VAL A 983 -24.30 0.54 -27.19
CA VAL A 983 -23.79 1.47 -26.17
C VAL A 983 -22.40 1.05 -25.68
N MET A 984 -22.18 -0.25 -25.49
CA MET A 984 -20.90 -0.79 -25.08
C MET A 984 -19.85 -0.70 -26.20
N GLU A 985 -20.18 -1.11 -27.42
CA GLU A 985 -19.25 -1.06 -28.56
C GLU A 985 -18.85 0.37 -28.94
N GLU A 986 -19.77 1.34 -28.82
CA GLU A 986 -19.54 2.77 -29.11
C GLU A 986 -19.04 3.58 -27.90
N ALA A 987 -18.85 2.95 -26.74
CA ALA A 987 -18.41 3.63 -25.51
C ALA A 987 -17.14 4.50 -25.65
N PRO A 988 -16.12 4.14 -26.46
CA PRO A 988 -14.96 5.01 -26.70
C PRO A 988 -15.31 6.37 -27.33
N MET A 989 -16.32 6.40 -28.21
CA MET A 989 -16.69 7.60 -28.98
C MET A 989 -17.31 8.69 -28.08
N PRO A 990 -17.32 9.97 -28.49
CA PRO A 990 -16.48 10.56 -29.52
C PRO A 990 -15.04 10.84 -29.03
N ALA A 991 -14.69 10.49 -27.79
CA ALA A 991 -13.39 10.86 -27.21
C ALA A 991 -12.23 10.15 -27.89
N VAL A 992 -12.40 8.86 -28.20
CA VAL A 992 -11.41 8.05 -28.90
C VAL A 992 -12.13 7.23 -29.96
N ALA A 993 -11.69 7.34 -31.21
CA ALA A 993 -12.13 6.46 -32.29
C ALA A 993 -11.09 5.34 -32.44
N LEU A 994 -11.49 4.11 -32.12
CA LEU A 994 -10.62 2.93 -32.25
C LEU A 994 -10.67 2.41 -33.69
N SER A 995 -9.51 2.14 -34.29
CA SER A 995 -9.45 1.47 -35.60
C SER A 995 -9.83 -0.01 -35.52
N VAL A 996 -9.65 -0.63 -34.35
CA VAL A 996 -10.12 -1.98 -34.04
C VAL A 996 -11.55 -1.92 -33.52
N PRO A 997 -12.52 -2.61 -34.15
CA PRO A 997 -13.89 -2.64 -33.65
C PRO A 997 -13.92 -3.36 -32.30
N LEU A 998 -14.62 -2.80 -31.32
CA LEU A 998 -15.00 -3.55 -30.13
C LEU A 998 -16.15 -4.50 -30.48
N HIS A 999 -16.23 -5.62 -29.75
CA HIS A 999 -17.31 -6.57 -29.92
C HIS A 999 -17.87 -6.96 -28.56
N VAL A 1000 -19.19 -7.07 -28.49
CA VAL A 1000 -19.92 -7.45 -27.27
C VAL A 1000 -20.84 -8.63 -27.56
N ASP A 1001 -20.58 -9.72 -26.86
CA ASP A 1001 -21.48 -10.87 -26.81
C ASP A 1001 -22.54 -10.60 -25.75
N ALA A 1002 -23.82 -10.64 -26.12
CA ALA A 1002 -24.92 -10.42 -25.19
C ALA A 1002 -26.04 -11.44 -25.33
N ARG A 1003 -26.49 -12.02 -24.22
CA ARG A 1003 -27.51 -13.07 -24.19
C ARG A 1003 -28.39 -12.97 -22.95
N GLY A 1004 -29.69 -13.25 -23.12
CA GLY A 1004 -30.67 -13.34 -22.03
C GLY A 1004 -30.94 -14.79 -21.62
N ALA A 1005 -31.07 -15.05 -20.31
CA ALA A 1005 -31.46 -16.34 -19.75
C ALA A 1005 -32.11 -16.20 -18.36
N ASP A 1006 -32.52 -17.32 -17.75
CA ASP A 1006 -33.16 -17.35 -16.42
C ASP A 1006 -32.17 -17.21 -15.25
N ASN A 1007 -30.90 -17.56 -15.49
CA ASN A 1007 -29.84 -17.46 -14.49
C ASN A 1007 -28.53 -16.99 -15.12
N TRP A 1008 -27.59 -16.58 -14.26
CA TRP A 1008 -26.35 -15.95 -14.70
C TRP A 1008 -25.42 -16.90 -15.47
N ASP A 1009 -25.35 -18.20 -15.13
CA ASP A 1009 -24.52 -19.18 -15.85
C ASP A 1009 -25.02 -19.45 -17.28
N GLU A 1010 -26.33 -19.34 -17.53
CA GLU A 1010 -26.90 -19.55 -18.86
C GLU A 1010 -26.85 -18.30 -19.74
N ALA A 1011 -26.88 -17.12 -19.11
CA ALA A 1011 -26.74 -15.84 -19.79
C ALA A 1011 -25.28 -15.60 -20.21
N HIS A 1012 -24.32 -15.99 -19.35
CA HIS A 1012 -22.89 -16.00 -19.63
C HIS A 1012 -22.52 -17.15 -20.59
#